data_AF-A0A1M5T237-F1
#
_entry.id   AF-A0A1M5T237-F1
#
_cell.length_a   1.000
_cell.length_b   1.000
_cell.length_c   1.000
_cell.angle_alpha   90.00
_cell.angle_beta   90.00
_cell.angle_gamma   90.00
#
_symmetry.space_group_name_H-M   'P 1'
#
loop_
_entity.id
_entity.type
_entity.pdbx_description
1 polymer ?
#
loop_
_entity_poly.entity_id
_entity_poly.type
_entity_poly.pdbx_seq_one_letter_code
_entity_poly.pdbx_strand_id
1 'polypeptide(L)'
;MTTTVLHGRDENGLRISSMDFERLVREAAVQSPQLVLETFGQHNIGIRLQRPGGLHLQIEGPCGQRLGAMGQPGTTISCRGSVSDDLGYLNIGADITVLGDATNGVGNAMAAGRLSVGGSIGARGLTMTKWNPEHSRPELWILGSTGDSFAEFNCGGIAVVCGHEAKNPDNVLGYRPCVGMVGGLIYFRGRHDDSYAQTNARLAPPDDEQWQWLIDNLPLYLERIGHPELFELLSVRDEWQMLIAVTPQERALMWSGPMPMAEFRRQFWSKAFGGGDPLRDLAPDQDRSPIGTIVTGELRRRAPWWANNEAAAPCTYYCPIHIPTVERLRLIREGRIDEAYELVLGYTPLPASVCGAICPNLCMENCTRTGIDGSIEMQILGRAVAHFKAPAEAPPIGKRVAVIGGGPAGLNAAWQLAIAGIEAHIFEKDSRLGGKLAQVIPWERLPQAIWDEEIKRFRSMSNITVHENSGMDPDTFERLLREFDYVIIAVGTHQPRRLTFPGHERVVPALDFLKEAKGKETMNIGPQVVVIGAGNVGCDVACEAYRLGAQQVTLVDIQKPLAFGKEKEAAEALGAQFRWPVVTKEVTTDGLVTDSGELIPAQTVFISIGDVPSLPFLPESVQTLQVGGASWIKTDPSHRTSDAKVLAVGDVEKPGLATDALGAGKVAAETIIAEIKGAPYVPFSKQLIPQRALTITHYNPSERGSTEAEQADRCLSCATCRDCHLCETICPTGAISRRDIEAGGQRSFEYISDENKCIGCGFCADTCPCGIWQINPF
;
A
#
# COMPACT_ATOMS: atom_id res chain seq x y z
N MET A 1 25.20 2.19 36.35
CA MET A 1 24.13 2.15 35.33
C MET A 1 23.98 3.57 34.81
N THR A 2 23.98 3.74 33.49
CA THR A 2 23.94 5.07 32.84
C THR A 2 22.50 5.58 32.84
N THR A 3 22.19 6.56 33.69
CA THR A 3 20.89 7.25 33.67
C THR A 3 20.81 8.13 32.42
N THR A 4 19.77 7.94 31.62
CA THR A 4 19.52 8.80 30.44
C THR A 4 18.47 9.84 30.78
N VAL A 5 18.77 11.10 30.53
CA VAL A 5 17.83 12.22 30.73
C VAL A 5 17.24 12.61 29.38
N LEU A 6 15.91 12.74 29.32
CA LEU A 6 15.19 13.19 28.13
C LEU A 6 14.38 14.43 28.46
N HIS A 7 14.47 15.42 27.57
CA HIS A 7 13.78 16.70 27.72
C HIS A 7 12.55 16.77 26.81
N GLY A 8 11.39 17.10 27.36
CA GLY A 8 10.16 17.35 26.61
C GLY A 8 10.13 18.70 25.89
N ARG A 9 11.28 19.34 25.72
CA ARG A 9 11.47 20.60 24.98
C ARG A 9 12.60 20.46 23.98
N ASP A 10 12.49 21.19 22.88
CA ASP A 10 13.56 21.30 21.89
C ASP A 10 14.67 22.27 22.32
N GLU A 11 15.68 22.42 21.47
CA GLU A 11 16.81 23.34 21.67
C GLU A 11 16.41 24.82 21.79
N ASN A 12 15.23 25.20 21.29
CA ASN A 12 14.67 26.55 21.39
C ASN A 12 13.80 26.72 22.65
N GLY A 13 13.69 25.69 23.49
CA GLY A 13 12.88 25.68 24.70
C GLY A 13 11.37 25.51 24.45
N LEU A 14 10.96 25.15 23.23
CA LEU A 14 9.56 24.89 22.88
C LEU A 14 9.17 23.45 23.22
N ARG A 15 7.94 23.26 23.71
CA ARG A 15 7.40 21.92 24.03
C ARG A 15 7.29 21.07 22.77
N ILE A 16 7.95 19.92 22.74
CA ILE A 16 7.81 18.96 21.62
C ILE A 16 6.50 18.18 21.71
N SER A 17 6.06 17.61 20.58
CA SER A 17 4.83 16.83 20.52
C SER A 17 4.89 15.58 21.41
N SER A 18 3.75 15.08 21.89
CA SER A 18 3.72 13.85 22.69
C SER A 18 4.16 12.63 21.90
N MET A 19 3.90 12.60 20.59
CA MET A 19 4.37 11.52 19.69
C MET A 19 5.89 11.53 19.54
N ASP A 20 6.48 12.70 19.36
CA ASP A 20 7.94 12.82 19.22
C ASP A 20 8.65 12.48 20.53
N PHE A 21 8.14 12.97 21.66
CA PHE A 21 8.69 12.63 22.97
C PHE A 21 8.58 11.13 23.26
N GLU A 22 7.45 10.50 22.91
CA GLU A 22 7.27 9.06 23.11
C GLU A 22 8.24 8.23 22.29
N ARG A 23 8.52 8.61 21.03
CA ARG A 23 9.55 7.98 20.20
C ARG A 23 10.92 8.05 20.87
N LEU A 24 11.30 9.23 21.38
CA LEU A 24 12.58 9.41 22.10
C LEU A 24 12.66 8.52 23.35
N VAL A 25 11.57 8.43 24.11
CA VAL A 25 11.50 7.57 25.31
C VAL A 25 11.64 6.10 24.93
N ARG A 26 11.01 5.64 23.85
CA ARG A 26 11.14 4.26 23.36
C ARG A 26 12.57 3.93 22.95
N GLU A 27 13.20 4.80 22.18
CA GLU A 27 14.58 4.62 21.74
C GLU A 27 15.54 4.56 22.94
N ALA A 28 15.37 5.45 23.92
CA ALA A 28 16.18 5.46 25.13
C ALA A 28 15.94 4.23 26.03
N ALA A 29 14.69 3.73 26.13
CA ALA A 29 14.34 2.57 26.94
C ALA A 29 14.98 1.26 26.45
N VAL A 30 15.34 1.18 25.16
CA VAL A 30 16.14 0.05 24.64
C VAL A 30 17.56 0.09 25.19
N GLN A 31 18.12 1.29 25.31
CA GLN A 31 19.54 1.50 25.61
C GLN A 31 19.83 1.56 27.11
N SER A 32 18.92 2.13 27.91
CA SER A 32 19.10 2.33 29.34
C SER A 32 17.97 1.72 30.19
N PRO A 33 18.30 1.04 31.31
CA PRO A 33 17.31 0.60 32.28
C PRO A 33 16.73 1.73 33.13
N GLN A 34 17.32 2.94 33.11
CA GLN A 34 16.92 4.03 34.00
C GLN A 34 16.83 5.35 33.23
N LEU A 35 15.62 5.90 33.16
CA LEU A 35 15.32 7.13 32.43
C LEU A 35 14.79 8.20 33.39
N VAL A 36 15.25 9.44 33.21
CA VAL A 36 14.66 10.64 33.81
C VAL A 36 14.01 11.44 32.70
N LEU A 37 12.71 11.66 32.80
CA LEU A 37 11.88 12.29 31.77
C LEU A 37 11.39 13.64 32.28
N GLU A 38 11.92 14.72 31.73
CA GLU A 38 11.46 16.07 32.03
C GLU A 38 10.27 16.42 31.14
N THR A 39 9.11 16.58 31.76
CA THR A 39 7.82 16.68 31.10
C THR A 39 7.17 18.05 31.27
N PHE A 40 6.38 18.42 30.27
CA PHE A 40 5.67 19.68 30.13
C PHE A 40 4.26 19.41 29.57
N GLY A 41 3.57 18.44 30.16
CA GLY A 41 2.21 18.03 29.80
C GLY A 41 2.14 17.05 28.62
N GLN A 42 3.18 16.26 28.35
CA GLN A 42 3.11 15.20 27.33
C GLN A 42 2.22 14.04 27.80
N HIS A 43 1.51 13.42 26.85
CA HIS A 43 0.58 12.31 27.11
C HIS A 43 1.23 10.96 26.74
N ASN A 44 0.66 9.85 27.21
CA ASN A 44 1.06 8.47 26.87
C ASN A 44 2.51 8.12 27.23
N ILE A 45 3.06 8.73 28.28
CA ILE A 45 4.42 8.47 28.72
C ILE A 45 4.50 7.07 29.35
N GLY A 46 5.49 6.27 28.98
CA GLY A 46 5.68 4.92 29.55
C GLY A 46 4.79 3.83 28.93
N ILE A 47 4.14 4.10 27.80
CA ILE A 47 3.17 3.18 27.19
C ILE A 47 3.83 1.94 26.57
N ARG A 48 3.39 0.73 26.97
CA ARG A 48 3.92 -0.56 26.47
C ARG A 48 5.46 -0.65 26.47
N LEU A 49 6.11 -0.10 27.51
CA LEU A 49 7.56 -0.21 27.66
C LEU A 49 7.88 -1.42 28.54
N GLN A 50 8.80 -2.26 28.08
CA GLN A 50 9.35 -3.38 28.83
C GLN A 50 10.79 -3.62 28.40
N ARG A 51 11.63 -4.04 29.35
CA ARG A 51 13.04 -4.38 29.11
C ARG A 51 13.42 -5.63 29.91
N PRO A 52 14.18 -6.58 29.32
CA PRO A 52 14.80 -7.66 30.08
C PRO A 52 15.68 -7.10 31.19
N GLY A 53 15.43 -7.51 32.44
CA GLY A 53 16.13 -6.99 33.62
C GLY A 53 15.51 -5.73 34.26
N GLY A 54 14.36 -5.28 33.78
CA GLY A 54 13.58 -4.18 34.37
C GLY A 54 13.83 -2.81 33.74
N LEU A 55 12.87 -1.91 33.92
CA LEU A 55 12.90 -0.54 33.42
C LEU A 55 12.36 0.43 34.48
N HIS A 56 13.11 1.48 34.78
CA HIS A 56 12.76 2.49 35.77
C HIS A 56 12.63 3.87 35.11
N LEU A 57 11.43 4.46 35.19
CA LEU A 57 11.14 5.80 34.67
C LEU A 57 10.89 6.76 35.83
N GLN A 58 11.63 7.86 35.89
CA GLN A 58 11.37 8.97 36.79
C GLN A 58 10.84 10.16 35.99
N ILE A 59 9.66 10.65 36.34
CA ILE A 59 9.02 11.78 35.68
C ILE A 59 9.21 13.04 36.52
N GLU A 60 9.80 14.06 35.92
CA GLU A 60 9.99 15.39 36.48
C GLU A 60 9.08 16.36 35.75
N GLY A 61 8.33 17.21 36.48
CA GLY A 61 7.41 18.18 35.88
C GLY A 61 6.00 17.65 35.59
N PRO A 62 5.11 18.49 35.04
CA PRO A 62 3.71 18.14 34.83
C PRO A 62 3.54 17.07 33.74
N CYS A 63 2.84 16.00 34.08
CA CYS A 63 2.48 14.93 33.14
C CYS A 63 1.04 15.09 32.62
N GLY A 64 0.84 14.88 31.33
CA GLY A 64 -0.50 14.84 30.74
C GLY A 64 -1.18 13.48 30.93
N GLN A 65 -2.18 13.20 30.09
CA GLN A 65 -3.01 12.00 30.22
C GLN A 65 -2.24 10.71 29.95
N ARG A 66 -2.71 9.59 30.52
CA ARG A 66 -2.29 8.21 30.22
C ARG A 66 -0.84 7.88 30.59
N LEU A 67 -0.37 8.41 31.71
CA LEU A 67 0.91 7.96 32.28
C LEU A 67 0.86 6.45 32.56
N GLY A 68 1.82 5.70 32.01
CA GLY A 68 1.96 4.27 32.20
C GLY A 68 0.81 3.43 31.64
N ALA A 69 0.08 3.94 30.64
CA ALA A 69 -0.95 3.17 29.98
C ALA A 69 -0.38 1.88 29.36
N MET A 70 -1.13 0.77 29.39
CA MET A 70 -0.69 -0.53 28.90
C MET A 70 0.66 -0.96 29.51
N GLY A 71 0.87 -0.60 30.78
CA GLY A 71 2.08 -0.87 31.54
C GLY A 71 2.40 -2.37 31.62
N GLN A 72 3.68 -2.71 31.47
CA GLN A 72 4.15 -4.09 31.36
C GLN A 72 4.83 -4.55 32.66
N PRO A 73 4.79 -5.86 32.98
CA PRO A 73 5.55 -6.42 34.09
C PRO A 73 7.04 -6.08 34.04
N GLY A 74 7.60 -5.70 35.20
CA GLY A 74 9.01 -5.32 35.35
C GLY A 74 9.32 -3.85 35.05
N THR A 75 8.32 -3.04 34.70
CA THR A 75 8.45 -1.60 34.52
C THR A 75 7.95 -0.87 35.77
N THR A 76 8.77 0.06 36.29
CA THR A 76 8.37 0.96 37.38
C THR A 76 8.39 2.40 36.93
N ILE A 77 7.37 3.18 37.30
CA ILE A 77 7.26 4.60 36.95
C ILE A 77 7.04 5.40 38.23
N SER A 78 7.85 6.45 38.47
CA SER A 78 7.71 7.36 39.59
C SER A 78 7.52 8.79 39.10
N CYS A 79 6.40 9.43 39.41
CA CYS A 79 6.08 10.79 39.00
C CYS A 79 6.17 11.77 40.16
N ARG A 80 7.10 12.73 40.07
CA ARG A 80 7.27 13.82 41.05
C ARG A 80 6.29 14.96 40.77
N GLY A 81 5.01 14.70 41.02
CA GLY A 81 3.94 15.66 40.83
C GLY A 81 2.59 14.99 40.61
N SER A 82 1.60 15.78 40.18
CA SER A 82 0.27 15.29 39.83
C SER A 82 0.21 14.81 38.37
N VAL A 83 -0.75 13.94 38.07
CA VAL A 83 -1.01 13.42 36.72
C VAL A 83 -2.44 13.72 36.28
N SER A 84 -2.61 13.93 34.98
CA SER A 84 -3.93 14.05 34.37
C SER A 84 -4.58 12.66 34.17
N ASP A 85 -5.65 12.60 33.38
CA ASP A 85 -6.58 11.46 33.35
C ASP A 85 -5.91 10.16 32.89
N ASP A 86 -6.53 9.02 33.21
CA ASP A 86 -6.17 7.68 32.73
C ASP A 86 -4.80 7.15 33.19
N LEU A 87 -4.35 7.53 34.39
CA LEU A 87 -3.16 6.92 35.02
C LEU A 87 -3.28 5.40 35.02
N GLY A 88 -2.32 4.69 34.42
CA GLY A 88 -2.32 3.23 34.41
C GLY A 88 -3.46 2.59 33.61
N TYR A 89 -4.04 3.29 32.63
CA TYR A 89 -5.08 2.73 31.75
C TYR A 89 -4.60 1.45 31.06
N LEU A 90 -5.37 0.35 31.15
CA LEU A 90 -5.00 -0.98 30.63
C LEU A 90 -3.68 -1.54 31.22
N ASN A 91 -3.27 -1.12 32.42
CA ASN A 91 -2.05 -1.65 33.03
C ASN A 91 -2.18 -3.18 33.29
N ILE A 92 -1.15 -3.93 32.88
CA ILE A 92 -1.09 -5.39 33.00
C ILE A 92 0.10 -5.88 33.82
N GLY A 93 0.78 -4.98 34.55
CA GLY A 93 1.85 -5.40 35.46
C GLY A 93 2.89 -4.34 35.85
N ALA A 94 2.77 -3.11 35.38
CA ALA A 94 3.68 -2.04 35.81
C ALA A 94 3.35 -1.56 37.22
N ASP A 95 4.39 -1.14 37.95
CA ASP A 95 4.28 -0.47 39.24
C ASP A 95 4.43 1.04 39.03
N ILE A 96 3.38 1.82 39.32
CA ILE A 96 3.34 3.25 39.04
C ILE A 96 3.05 4.03 40.32
N THR A 97 3.96 4.91 40.69
CA THR A 97 3.86 5.80 41.85
C THR A 97 3.70 7.24 41.37
N VAL A 98 2.71 7.95 41.92
CA VAL A 98 2.46 9.37 41.69
C VAL A 98 2.46 10.05 43.05
N LEU A 99 3.34 11.03 43.25
CA LEU A 99 3.45 11.71 44.56
C LEU A 99 2.33 12.75 44.78
N GLY A 100 1.70 13.25 43.72
CA GLY A 100 0.59 14.21 43.79
C GLY A 100 -0.80 13.59 43.61
N ASP A 101 -1.74 14.43 43.19
CA ASP A 101 -3.10 14.05 42.81
C ASP A 101 -3.11 13.36 41.43
N ALA A 102 -4.11 12.51 41.17
CA ALA A 102 -4.42 12.00 39.84
C ALA A 102 -5.87 12.36 39.47
N THR A 103 -6.17 12.66 38.21
CA THR A 103 -7.54 13.04 37.83
C THR A 103 -8.39 11.80 37.51
N ASN A 104 -9.25 11.83 36.48
CA ASN A 104 -10.24 10.79 36.27
C ASN A 104 -9.63 9.51 35.68
N GLY A 105 -10.29 8.36 35.84
CA GLY A 105 -9.93 7.15 35.09
C GLY A 105 -8.69 6.40 35.58
N VAL A 106 -8.20 6.69 36.80
CA VAL A 106 -7.03 5.99 37.38
C VAL A 106 -7.27 4.49 37.42
N GLY A 107 -6.40 3.69 36.80
CA GLY A 107 -6.51 2.22 36.77
C GLY A 107 -7.67 1.69 35.93
N ASN A 108 -8.21 2.48 35.00
CA ASN A 108 -9.28 2.03 34.12
C ASN A 108 -8.81 0.85 33.23
N ALA A 109 -9.62 -0.21 33.19
CA ALA A 109 -9.39 -1.47 32.49
C ALA A 109 -8.07 -2.19 32.86
N MET A 110 -7.54 -1.93 34.05
CA MET A 110 -6.35 -2.59 34.57
C MET A 110 -6.61 -4.09 34.83
N ALA A 111 -5.59 -4.93 34.64
CA ALA A 111 -5.69 -6.37 34.88
C ALA A 111 -4.64 -6.92 35.86
N ALA A 112 -3.51 -6.23 36.02
CA ALA A 112 -2.47 -6.52 37.01
C ALA A 112 -1.57 -5.28 37.21
N GLY A 113 -0.65 -5.35 38.18
CA GLY A 113 0.27 -4.27 38.56
C GLY A 113 -0.19 -3.50 39.80
N ARG A 114 0.55 -2.46 40.18
CA ARG A 114 0.21 -1.61 41.34
C ARG A 114 0.25 -0.13 40.97
N LEU A 115 -0.79 0.60 41.34
CA LEU A 115 -0.84 2.06 41.27
C LEU A 115 -0.80 2.62 42.70
N SER A 116 0.07 3.59 42.95
CA SER A 116 0.26 4.23 44.26
C SER A 116 0.16 5.74 44.10
N VAL A 117 -0.87 6.36 44.64
CA VAL A 117 -1.16 7.80 44.51
C VAL A 117 -1.02 8.46 45.88
N GLY A 118 -0.14 9.46 45.99
CA GLY A 118 0.12 10.23 47.21
C GLY A 118 -0.92 11.30 47.51
N GLY A 119 -1.78 11.65 46.55
CA GLY A 119 -2.92 12.56 46.74
C GLY A 119 -4.28 11.86 46.65
N SER A 120 -5.27 12.60 46.17
CA SER A 120 -6.61 12.11 45.84
C SER A 120 -6.71 11.73 44.36
N ILE A 121 -7.75 10.96 44.00
CA ILE A 121 -8.09 10.66 42.61
C ILE A 121 -9.41 11.28 42.18
N GLY A 122 -9.58 11.53 40.88
CA GLY A 122 -10.82 11.99 40.28
C GLY A 122 -11.89 10.90 40.15
N ALA A 123 -12.90 11.15 39.30
CA ALA A 123 -13.99 10.22 39.07
C ALA A 123 -13.54 8.97 38.31
N ARG A 124 -14.32 7.90 38.41
CA ARG A 124 -14.16 6.67 37.61
C ARG A 124 -12.79 6.00 37.74
N GLY A 125 -12.20 6.03 38.94
CA GLY A 125 -11.04 5.21 39.28
C GLY A 125 -11.38 3.72 39.42
N LEU A 126 -10.42 2.83 39.15
CA LEU A 126 -10.53 1.37 39.19
C LEU A 126 -11.68 0.80 38.33
N THR A 127 -11.99 1.44 37.21
CA THR A 127 -13.14 1.06 36.39
C THR A 127 -12.80 -0.08 35.44
N MET A 128 -13.76 -0.96 35.14
CA MET A 128 -13.62 -2.08 34.20
C MET A 128 -12.43 -3.03 34.47
N THR A 129 -11.95 -3.06 35.72
CA THR A 129 -10.81 -3.87 36.14
C THR A 129 -11.10 -5.36 35.98
N LYS A 130 -10.14 -6.16 35.47
CA LYS A 130 -10.32 -7.61 35.27
C LYS A 130 -9.14 -8.40 35.81
N TRP A 131 -9.36 -9.16 36.88
CA TRP A 131 -8.33 -10.05 37.40
C TRP A 131 -8.42 -11.44 36.77
N ASN A 132 -7.31 -11.91 36.18
CA ASN A 132 -7.10 -13.32 35.87
C ASN A 132 -6.36 -13.98 37.05
N PRO A 133 -6.90 -15.04 37.67
CA PRO A 133 -6.25 -15.77 38.77
C PRO A 133 -4.82 -16.28 38.51
N GLU A 134 -4.42 -16.43 37.24
CA GLU A 134 -3.04 -16.80 36.87
C GLU A 134 -2.01 -15.67 37.10
N HIS A 135 -2.48 -14.46 37.38
CA HIS A 135 -1.66 -13.27 37.59
C HIS A 135 -1.93 -12.60 38.94
N SER A 136 -1.02 -11.73 39.36
CA SER A 136 -1.22 -10.90 40.54
C SER A 136 -2.44 -9.99 40.36
N ARG A 137 -3.13 -9.72 41.46
CA ARG A 137 -4.28 -8.81 41.44
C ARG A 137 -3.84 -7.40 41.07
N PRO A 138 -4.67 -6.66 40.32
CA PRO A 138 -4.45 -5.24 40.14
C PRO A 138 -4.74 -4.50 41.45
N GLU A 139 -3.81 -3.66 41.87
CA GLU A 139 -3.87 -2.92 43.12
C GLU A 139 -3.87 -1.39 42.88
N LEU A 140 -4.73 -0.67 43.59
CA LEU A 140 -4.80 0.80 43.58
C LEU A 140 -4.77 1.34 45.02
N TRP A 141 -3.72 2.08 45.35
CA TRP A 141 -3.52 2.68 46.67
C TRP A 141 -3.60 4.21 46.58
N ILE A 142 -4.36 4.83 47.46
CA ILE A 142 -4.72 6.25 47.42
C ILE A 142 -4.63 6.83 48.83
N LEU A 143 -3.93 7.95 48.99
CA LEU A 143 -3.73 8.56 50.32
C LEU A 143 -4.97 9.38 50.72
N GLY A 144 -5.50 10.16 49.78
CA GLY A 144 -6.67 11.01 49.97
C GLY A 144 -7.99 10.29 49.71
N SER A 145 -8.88 10.94 48.95
CA SER A 145 -10.22 10.45 48.59
C SER A 145 -10.34 10.13 47.11
N THR A 146 -11.47 9.54 46.71
CA THR A 146 -11.83 9.28 45.31
C THR A 146 -12.99 10.16 44.84
N GLY A 147 -13.13 10.33 43.53
CA GLY A 147 -14.30 10.97 42.93
C GLY A 147 -15.43 9.98 42.61
N ASP A 148 -16.50 10.50 41.98
CA ASP A 148 -17.72 9.74 41.69
C ASP A 148 -17.50 8.50 40.83
N SER A 149 -18.40 7.52 41.00
CA SER A 149 -18.41 6.25 40.26
C SER A 149 -17.11 5.45 40.40
N PHE A 150 -16.46 5.55 41.56
CA PHE A 150 -15.27 4.77 41.88
C PHE A 150 -15.56 3.26 41.84
N ALA A 151 -14.65 2.47 41.27
CA ALA A 151 -14.73 1.02 41.11
C ALA A 151 -15.96 0.50 40.31
N GLU A 152 -16.44 1.29 39.35
CA GLU A 152 -17.45 0.86 38.36
C GLU A 152 -16.95 -0.38 37.58
N PHE A 153 -17.70 -1.48 37.59
CA PHE A 153 -17.32 -2.75 36.96
C PHE A 153 -15.98 -3.34 37.45
N ASN A 154 -15.63 -3.16 38.73
CA ASN A 154 -14.49 -3.87 39.31
C ASN A 154 -14.75 -5.40 39.32
N CYS A 155 -13.88 -6.15 38.66
CA CYS A 155 -13.92 -7.61 38.55
C CYS A 155 -12.64 -8.23 39.15
N GLY A 156 -12.34 -7.93 40.41
CA GLY A 156 -11.28 -8.61 41.17
C GLY A 156 -10.09 -7.76 41.62
N GLY A 157 -10.08 -6.45 41.32
CA GLY A 157 -9.05 -5.54 41.80
C GLY A 157 -9.19 -5.20 43.29
N ILE A 158 -8.06 -4.83 43.90
CA ILE A 158 -7.98 -4.38 45.28
C ILE A 158 -7.71 -2.87 45.30
N ALA A 159 -8.51 -2.11 46.04
CA ALA A 159 -8.24 -0.71 46.32
C ALA A 159 -8.06 -0.46 47.82
N VAL A 160 -7.19 0.51 48.14
CA VAL A 160 -7.00 1.04 49.49
C VAL A 160 -7.11 2.56 49.43
N VAL A 161 -8.11 3.12 50.11
CA VAL A 161 -8.39 4.56 50.18
C VAL A 161 -8.17 5.05 51.60
N CYS A 162 -7.06 5.72 51.85
CA CYS A 162 -6.69 6.11 53.20
C CYS A 162 -7.52 7.32 53.69
N GLY A 163 -8.11 8.17 52.86
CA GLY A 163 -8.90 9.31 53.35
C GLY A 163 -8.12 10.32 54.21
N HIS A 164 -6.78 10.32 54.14
CA HIS A 164 -5.93 11.32 54.78
C HIS A 164 -5.93 12.59 53.93
N GLU A 165 -6.26 13.74 54.53
CA GLU A 165 -6.47 15.01 53.80
C GLU A 165 -7.41 14.88 52.59
N ALA A 166 -8.48 14.08 52.75
CA ALA A 166 -9.50 13.87 51.72
C ALA A 166 -10.05 15.20 51.17
N LYS A 167 -10.19 15.31 49.84
CA LYS A 167 -10.80 16.49 49.18
C LYS A 167 -12.27 16.65 49.57
N ASN A 168 -12.95 15.53 49.87
CA ASN A 168 -14.28 15.50 50.46
C ASN A 168 -14.29 14.62 51.72
N PRO A 169 -14.04 15.19 52.91
CA PRO A 169 -13.99 14.43 54.16
C PRO A 169 -15.32 13.77 54.57
N ASP A 170 -16.45 14.27 54.07
CA ASP A 170 -17.77 13.72 54.36
C ASP A 170 -18.15 12.54 53.43
N ASN A 171 -17.43 12.37 52.32
CA ASN A 171 -17.57 11.20 51.45
C ASN A 171 -16.25 10.89 50.73
N VAL A 172 -15.47 9.96 51.30
CA VAL A 172 -14.13 9.60 50.80
C VAL A 172 -14.16 8.73 49.53
N LEU A 173 -15.32 8.17 49.16
CA LEU A 173 -15.50 7.28 48.01
C LEU A 173 -16.23 7.93 46.82
N GLY A 174 -16.71 9.16 46.97
CA GLY A 174 -17.54 9.84 45.96
C GLY A 174 -18.95 9.25 45.82
N TYR A 175 -19.73 9.78 44.88
CA TYR A 175 -21.11 9.33 44.63
C TYR A 175 -21.16 8.05 43.79
N ARG A 176 -22.01 7.09 44.18
CA ARG A 176 -22.26 5.80 43.49
C ARG A 176 -21.02 4.94 43.24
N PRO A 177 -20.19 4.62 44.24
CA PRO A 177 -19.12 3.68 44.03
C PRO A 177 -19.66 2.24 43.81
N CYS A 178 -18.83 1.39 43.19
CA CYS A 178 -19.06 -0.05 43.00
C CYS A 178 -20.22 -0.46 42.08
N VAL A 179 -20.75 0.44 41.25
CA VAL A 179 -21.79 0.08 40.26
C VAL A 179 -21.26 -1.00 39.32
N GLY A 180 -21.96 -2.12 39.20
CA GLY A 180 -21.54 -3.23 38.35
C GLY A 180 -20.36 -4.04 38.90
N MET A 181 -19.93 -3.81 40.14
CA MET A 181 -18.90 -4.63 40.79
C MET A 181 -19.33 -6.10 40.82
N VAL A 182 -18.42 -6.99 40.42
CA VAL A 182 -18.66 -8.45 40.42
C VAL A 182 -17.57 -9.22 41.18
N GLY A 183 -16.48 -8.56 41.57
CA GLY A 183 -15.40 -9.10 42.38
C GLY A 183 -14.47 -8.00 42.87
N GLY A 184 -13.56 -8.31 43.79
CA GLY A 184 -12.57 -7.37 44.32
C GLY A 184 -12.87 -6.91 45.75
N LEU A 185 -11.96 -6.11 46.30
CA LEU A 185 -11.99 -5.61 47.69
C LEU A 185 -11.63 -4.12 47.71
N ILE A 186 -12.36 -3.32 48.47
CA ILE A 186 -12.03 -1.90 48.66
C ILE A 186 -11.92 -1.64 50.15
N TYR A 187 -10.71 -1.41 50.63
CA TYR A 187 -10.43 -0.92 51.97
C TYR A 187 -10.55 0.60 51.95
N PHE A 188 -11.23 1.17 52.93
CA PHE A 188 -11.28 2.63 53.06
C PHE A 188 -11.38 3.07 54.52
N ARG A 189 -10.86 4.27 54.79
CA ARG A 189 -10.98 4.96 56.09
C ARG A 189 -11.64 6.33 55.88
N GLY A 190 -12.68 6.61 56.66
CA GLY A 190 -13.44 7.88 56.61
C GLY A 190 -14.92 7.70 56.29
N ARG A 191 -15.65 8.81 56.19
CA ARG A 191 -17.11 8.81 55.97
C ARG A 191 -17.48 8.49 54.52
N HIS A 192 -18.64 7.89 54.32
CA HIS A 192 -19.29 7.70 53.03
C HIS A 192 -20.79 8.02 53.13
N ASP A 193 -21.47 8.23 52.00
CA ASP A 193 -22.86 8.70 51.92
C ASP A 193 -23.90 7.60 51.64
N ASP A 194 -23.53 6.33 51.88
CA ASP A 194 -24.33 5.13 51.56
C ASP A 194 -24.77 4.97 50.08
N SER A 195 -24.23 5.76 49.15
CA SER A 195 -24.64 5.73 47.74
C SER A 195 -24.08 4.55 46.92
N TYR A 196 -23.26 3.68 47.53
CA TYR A 196 -22.69 2.52 46.85
C TYR A 196 -23.77 1.55 46.36
N ALA A 197 -23.49 0.81 45.29
CA ALA A 197 -24.45 -0.15 44.75
C ALA A 197 -24.64 -1.34 45.69
N GLN A 198 -25.63 -1.28 46.58
CA GLN A 198 -25.95 -2.32 47.58
C GLN A 198 -26.31 -3.70 46.95
N THR A 199 -26.67 -3.72 45.66
CA THR A 199 -26.89 -4.95 44.89
C THR A 199 -25.59 -5.57 44.36
N ASN A 200 -24.47 -4.86 44.41
CA ASN A 200 -23.18 -5.28 43.85
C ASN A 200 -22.08 -5.37 44.91
N ALA A 201 -22.16 -4.57 45.97
CA ALA A 201 -21.22 -4.58 47.08
C ALA A 201 -21.95 -4.55 48.42
N ARG A 202 -21.30 -5.07 49.47
CA ARG A 202 -21.73 -5.00 50.86
C ARG A 202 -20.65 -4.36 51.72
N LEU A 203 -21.07 -3.58 52.71
CA LEU A 203 -20.20 -2.99 53.71
C LEU A 203 -19.89 -4.00 54.82
N ALA A 204 -18.63 -4.11 55.22
CA ALA A 204 -18.18 -4.93 56.35
C ALA A 204 -16.87 -4.39 56.95
N PRO A 205 -16.58 -4.63 58.24
CA PRO A 205 -15.24 -4.41 58.79
C PRO A 205 -14.25 -5.47 58.26
N PRO A 206 -12.94 -5.17 58.18
CA PRO A 206 -11.93 -6.15 57.80
C PRO A 206 -11.81 -7.27 58.84
N ASP A 207 -11.81 -8.53 58.36
CA ASP A 207 -11.47 -9.69 59.20
C ASP A 207 -9.96 -9.74 59.53
N ASP A 208 -9.52 -10.74 60.30
CA ASP A 208 -8.13 -10.79 60.78
C ASP A 208 -7.11 -10.97 59.65
N GLU A 209 -7.44 -11.75 58.62
CA GLU A 209 -6.55 -11.96 57.46
C GLU A 209 -6.49 -10.70 56.59
N GLN A 210 -7.65 -10.08 56.34
CA GLN A 210 -7.77 -8.84 55.59
C GLN A 210 -7.06 -7.67 56.28
N TRP A 211 -7.16 -7.60 57.61
CA TRP A 211 -6.47 -6.59 58.40
C TRP A 211 -4.96 -6.79 58.39
N GLN A 212 -4.49 -8.03 58.58
CA GLN A 212 -3.06 -8.34 58.53
C GLN A 212 -2.48 -8.00 57.16
N TRP A 213 -3.18 -8.35 56.07
CA TRP A 213 -2.76 -7.99 54.71
C TRP A 213 -2.61 -6.48 54.54
N LEU A 214 -3.55 -5.68 55.04
CA LEU A 214 -3.48 -4.23 54.96
C LEU A 214 -2.25 -3.70 55.72
N ILE A 215 -2.03 -4.15 56.96
CA ILE A 215 -0.92 -3.70 57.80
C ILE A 215 0.45 -4.12 57.26
N ASP A 216 0.57 -5.29 56.64
CA ASP A 216 1.83 -5.75 56.02
C ASP A 216 2.20 -4.92 54.78
N ASN A 217 1.21 -4.40 54.05
CA ASN A 217 1.43 -3.67 52.80
C ASN A 217 1.41 -2.15 52.94
N LEU A 218 0.77 -1.60 53.98
CA LEU A 218 0.65 -0.17 54.20
C LEU A 218 2.02 0.55 54.34
N PRO A 219 3.02 0.04 55.08
CA PRO A 219 4.35 0.67 55.14
C PRO A 219 5.02 0.77 53.77
N LEU A 220 4.90 -0.27 52.93
CA LEU A 220 5.50 -0.31 51.60
C LEU A 220 4.88 0.75 50.68
N TYR A 221 3.57 0.95 50.78
CA TYR A 221 2.87 1.99 50.06
C TYR A 221 3.30 3.39 50.53
N LEU A 222 3.34 3.62 51.85
CA LEU A 222 3.74 4.89 52.44
C LEU A 222 5.17 5.28 52.10
N GLU A 223 6.10 4.32 52.09
CA GLU A 223 7.48 4.55 51.66
C GLU A 223 7.54 4.98 50.19
N ARG A 224 6.75 4.33 49.30
CA ARG A 224 6.70 4.69 47.87
C ARG A 224 6.25 6.13 47.64
N ILE A 225 5.27 6.60 48.40
CA ILE A 225 4.76 7.98 48.27
C ILE A 225 5.52 9.01 49.13
N GLY A 226 6.50 8.57 49.92
CA GLY A 226 7.35 9.45 50.73
C GLY A 226 6.73 9.91 52.06
N HIS A 227 5.77 9.15 52.61
CA HIS A 227 5.05 9.47 53.86
C HIS A 227 5.09 8.34 54.92
N PRO A 228 6.26 7.75 55.25
CA PRO A 228 6.35 6.66 56.22
C PRO A 228 5.89 7.04 57.64
N GLU A 229 5.93 8.33 57.99
CA GLU A 229 5.50 8.87 59.28
C GLU A 229 4.00 8.66 59.56
N LEU A 230 3.19 8.45 58.53
CA LEU A 230 1.74 8.28 58.66
C LEU A 230 1.35 6.88 59.14
N PHE A 231 2.27 5.91 59.19
CA PHE A 231 1.92 4.51 59.48
C PHE A 231 1.14 4.35 60.78
N GLU A 232 1.65 4.91 61.89
CA GLU A 232 1.00 4.82 63.20
C GLU A 232 -0.42 5.40 63.17
N LEU A 233 -0.61 6.55 62.49
CA LEU A 233 -1.91 7.20 62.34
C LEU A 233 -2.89 6.33 61.54
N LEU A 234 -2.42 5.67 60.49
CA LEU A 234 -3.27 4.94 59.55
C LEU A 234 -3.51 3.48 60.00
N SER A 235 -2.86 3.01 61.07
CA SER A 235 -2.88 1.61 61.53
C SER A 235 -3.95 1.30 62.60
N VAL A 236 -5.01 2.12 62.71
CA VAL A 236 -6.11 1.93 63.68
C VAL A 236 -7.25 1.13 63.08
N ARG A 237 -7.40 -0.15 63.45
CA ARG A 237 -8.38 -1.09 62.84
C ARG A 237 -9.82 -0.58 62.81
N ASP A 238 -10.28 0.01 63.91
CA ASP A 238 -11.68 0.44 64.06
C ASP A 238 -12.06 1.60 63.13
N GLU A 239 -11.08 2.28 62.54
CA GLU A 239 -11.33 3.34 61.56
C GLU A 239 -11.47 2.81 60.12
N TRP A 240 -11.14 1.54 59.87
CA TRP A 240 -11.17 0.95 58.55
C TRP A 240 -12.45 0.15 58.28
N GLN A 241 -12.96 0.32 57.07
CA GLN A 241 -14.14 -0.35 56.55
C GLN A 241 -13.82 -0.97 55.19
N MET A 242 -14.65 -1.90 54.75
CA MET A 242 -14.50 -2.55 53.45
C MET A 242 -15.81 -2.58 52.66
N LEU A 243 -15.72 -2.32 51.36
CA LEU A 243 -16.72 -2.74 50.38
C LEU A 243 -16.25 -4.02 49.71
N ILE A 244 -17.07 -5.08 49.86
CA ILE A 244 -16.79 -6.42 49.35
C ILE A 244 -17.85 -6.76 48.29
N ALA A 245 -17.42 -7.31 47.16
CA ALA A 245 -18.36 -7.72 46.11
C ALA A 245 -19.37 -8.76 46.62
N VAL A 246 -20.64 -8.56 46.27
CA VAL A 246 -21.68 -9.57 46.47
C VAL A 246 -21.51 -10.66 45.42
N THR A 247 -21.33 -11.90 45.87
CA THR A 247 -21.14 -13.05 44.98
C THR A 247 -22.36 -13.28 44.09
N PRO A 248 -22.22 -13.95 42.92
CA PRO A 248 -23.36 -14.32 42.10
C PRO A 248 -24.42 -15.13 42.85
N GLN A 249 -23.99 -16.03 43.74
CA GLN A 249 -24.86 -16.85 44.59
C GLN A 249 -25.66 -15.99 45.56
N GLU A 250 -25.02 -15.05 46.25
CA GLU A 250 -25.68 -14.11 47.15
C GLU A 250 -26.65 -13.18 46.38
N ARG A 251 -26.26 -12.68 45.21
CA ARG A 251 -27.15 -11.86 44.35
C ARG A 251 -28.39 -12.62 43.91
N ALA A 252 -28.25 -13.91 43.56
CA ALA A 252 -29.38 -14.76 43.19
C ALA A 252 -30.34 -15.03 44.37
N LEU A 253 -29.86 -14.91 45.61
CA LEU A 253 -30.67 -15.01 46.82
C LEU A 253 -31.31 -13.66 47.20
N MET A 254 -30.70 -12.53 46.85
CA MET A 254 -31.22 -11.18 47.12
C MET A 254 -32.38 -10.78 46.18
N TRP A 255 -32.41 -11.32 44.97
CA TRP A 255 -33.42 -11.00 43.96
C TRP A 255 -33.76 -12.26 43.17
N SER A 256 -35.05 -12.57 43.02
CA SER A 256 -35.55 -13.68 42.20
C SER A 256 -35.38 -13.41 40.70
N GLY A 257 -34.13 -13.22 40.24
CA GLY A 257 -33.72 -13.01 38.85
C GLY A 257 -34.38 -11.82 38.09
N PRO A 258 -33.82 -11.41 36.95
CA PRO A 258 -34.59 -10.64 35.98
C PRO A 258 -35.72 -11.52 35.43
N MET A 259 -36.91 -10.94 35.25
CA MET A 259 -38.01 -11.61 34.58
C MET A 259 -37.55 -12.12 33.21
N PRO A 260 -37.71 -13.42 32.89
CA PRO A 260 -37.37 -13.96 31.59
C PRO A 260 -38.02 -13.14 30.47
N MET A 261 -37.32 -12.87 29.36
CA MET A 261 -37.89 -12.06 28.27
C MET A 261 -39.18 -12.64 27.70
N ALA A 262 -39.36 -13.97 27.73
CA ALA A 262 -40.63 -14.59 27.38
C ALA A 262 -41.77 -14.16 28.32
N GLU A 263 -41.48 -14.02 29.61
CA GLU A 263 -42.42 -13.56 30.62
C GLU A 263 -42.68 -12.06 30.52
N PHE A 264 -41.65 -11.23 30.30
CA PHE A 264 -41.81 -9.79 30.03
C PHE A 264 -42.66 -9.56 28.78
N ARG A 265 -42.36 -10.28 27.69
CA ARG A 265 -43.12 -10.21 26.43
C ARG A 265 -44.59 -10.51 26.68
N ARG A 266 -44.88 -11.60 27.40
CA ARG A 266 -46.24 -12.06 27.70
C ARG A 266 -46.99 -11.13 28.65
N GLN A 267 -46.34 -10.69 29.74
CA GLN A 267 -47.01 -9.97 30.81
C GLN A 267 -47.10 -8.46 30.57
N PHE A 268 -46.16 -7.87 29.83
CA PHE A 268 -46.07 -6.42 29.64
C PHE A 268 -46.21 -6.04 28.17
N TRP A 269 -45.29 -6.50 27.30
CA TRP A 269 -45.23 -6.06 25.90
C TRP A 269 -46.52 -6.37 25.12
N SER A 270 -46.91 -7.64 25.02
CA SER A 270 -48.10 -8.05 24.28
C SER A 270 -49.40 -7.51 24.89
N LYS A 271 -49.45 -7.30 26.21
CA LYS A 271 -50.61 -6.68 26.86
C LYS A 271 -50.75 -5.20 26.51
N ALA A 272 -49.64 -4.46 26.41
CA ALA A 272 -49.66 -3.05 26.01
C ALA A 272 -50.25 -2.86 24.60
N PHE A 273 -50.20 -3.91 23.76
CA PHE A 273 -50.81 -3.95 22.43
C PHE A 273 -52.10 -4.78 22.38
N GLY A 274 -52.90 -4.79 23.45
CA GLY A 274 -54.24 -5.40 23.45
C GLY A 274 -54.26 -6.94 23.40
N GLY A 275 -53.19 -7.59 23.84
CA GLY A 275 -53.03 -9.05 23.79
C GLY A 275 -52.41 -9.56 22.47
N GLY A 276 -51.88 -8.66 21.64
CA GLY A 276 -51.33 -8.97 20.33
C GLY A 276 -50.05 -8.20 19.98
N ASP A 277 -49.76 -8.14 18.70
CA ASP A 277 -48.58 -7.51 18.10
C ASP A 277 -49.02 -6.18 17.43
N PRO A 278 -48.27 -5.08 17.60
CA PRO A 278 -48.59 -3.76 17.06
C PRO A 278 -48.80 -3.67 15.54
N LEU A 279 -48.32 -4.63 14.74
CA LEU A 279 -48.44 -4.60 13.28
C LEU A 279 -49.38 -5.70 12.73
N ARG A 280 -50.19 -6.34 13.58
CA ARG A 280 -51.01 -7.51 13.19
C ARG A 280 -52.09 -7.21 12.14
N ASP A 281 -52.59 -5.99 12.13
CA ASP A 281 -53.56 -5.47 11.16
C ASP A 281 -52.95 -5.15 9.79
N LEU A 282 -51.68 -4.74 9.75
CA LEU A 282 -51.01 -4.31 8.52
C LEU A 282 -50.41 -5.47 7.70
N ALA A 283 -50.04 -6.59 8.33
CA ALA A 283 -49.41 -7.73 7.65
C ALA A 283 -49.78 -9.07 8.33
N PRO A 284 -51.03 -9.53 8.19
CA PRO A 284 -51.55 -10.66 8.97
C PRO A 284 -50.82 -11.99 8.70
N ASP A 285 -50.28 -12.17 7.49
CA ASP A 285 -49.68 -13.42 7.02
C ASP A 285 -48.14 -13.44 7.09
N GLN A 286 -47.51 -12.37 7.59
CA GLN A 286 -46.05 -12.29 7.66
C GLN A 286 -45.52 -13.17 8.80
N ASP A 287 -44.47 -13.98 8.55
CA ASP A 287 -43.77 -14.72 9.59
C ASP A 287 -43.10 -13.75 10.58
N ARG A 288 -43.41 -13.91 11.87
CA ARG A 288 -42.90 -13.08 12.98
C ARG A 288 -42.11 -13.89 13.99
N SER A 289 -41.70 -15.09 13.58
CA SER A 289 -40.75 -15.90 14.34
C SER A 289 -39.50 -15.04 14.61
N PRO A 290 -38.95 -15.08 15.83
CA PRO A 290 -37.75 -14.33 16.14
C PRO A 290 -36.64 -14.67 15.15
N ILE A 291 -36.16 -13.65 14.43
CA ILE A 291 -35.00 -13.80 13.56
C ILE A 291 -33.77 -13.85 14.47
N GLY A 292 -32.92 -14.87 14.27
CA GLY A 292 -31.67 -14.99 15.00
C GLY A 292 -30.76 -13.76 14.78
N THR A 293 -29.91 -13.44 15.74
CA THR A 293 -28.92 -12.36 15.57
C THR A 293 -27.91 -12.69 14.46
N ILE A 294 -27.65 -13.98 14.26
CA ILE A 294 -26.86 -14.53 13.16
C ILE A 294 -27.83 -15.24 12.22
N VAL A 295 -27.84 -14.80 10.97
CA VAL A 295 -28.78 -15.24 9.94
C VAL A 295 -28.04 -15.88 8.78
N THR A 296 -28.68 -16.88 8.16
CA THR A 296 -28.25 -17.53 6.92
C THR A 296 -29.38 -17.48 5.88
N GLY A 297 -29.16 -18.00 4.67
CA GLY A 297 -30.17 -18.06 3.61
C GLY A 297 -30.63 -16.68 3.14
N GLU A 298 -31.92 -16.53 2.90
CA GLU A 298 -32.53 -15.29 2.39
C GLU A 298 -32.44 -14.10 3.35
N LEU A 299 -32.28 -14.35 4.66
CA LEU A 299 -32.24 -13.30 5.67
C LEU A 299 -30.84 -12.66 5.84
N ARG A 300 -29.83 -13.14 5.12
CA ARG A 300 -28.46 -12.61 5.17
C ARG A 300 -28.42 -11.16 4.68
N ARG A 301 -27.64 -10.34 5.37
CA ARG A 301 -27.41 -8.93 4.98
C ARG A 301 -26.26 -8.74 3.99
N ARG A 302 -25.34 -9.71 3.95
CA ARG A 302 -24.13 -9.67 3.12
C ARG A 302 -23.81 -11.07 2.62
N ALA A 303 -23.27 -11.17 1.41
CA ALA A 303 -22.75 -12.42 0.87
C ALA A 303 -21.35 -12.21 0.29
N PRO A 304 -20.43 -13.17 0.52
CA PRO A 304 -19.17 -13.20 -0.20
C PRO A 304 -19.39 -13.65 -1.64
N TRP A 305 -18.72 -12.97 -2.57
CA TRP A 305 -18.70 -13.24 -3.99
C TRP A 305 -17.27 -13.53 -4.43
N TRP A 306 -17.08 -14.62 -5.19
CA TRP A 306 -15.78 -15.05 -5.69
C TRP A 306 -15.43 -14.29 -6.98
N ALA A 307 -14.99 -13.03 -6.84
CA ALA A 307 -14.56 -12.14 -7.92
C ALA A 307 -13.16 -12.51 -8.47
N ASN A 308 -12.96 -13.78 -8.82
CA ASN A 308 -11.69 -14.23 -9.38
C ASN A 308 -11.46 -13.68 -10.78
N ASN A 309 -10.36 -12.94 -10.97
CA ASN A 309 -9.95 -12.34 -12.24
C ASN A 309 -10.96 -11.31 -12.81
N GLU A 310 -11.88 -10.77 -12.00
CA GLU A 310 -12.79 -9.68 -12.42
C GLU A 310 -12.08 -8.31 -12.44
N ALA A 311 -11.11 -8.12 -11.54
CA ALA A 311 -10.25 -6.95 -11.48
C ALA A 311 -8.87 -7.22 -12.10
N ALA A 312 -8.16 -6.16 -12.45
CA ALA A 312 -6.80 -6.20 -12.97
C ALA A 312 -5.79 -6.14 -11.83
N ALA A 313 -4.77 -7.00 -11.88
CA ALA A 313 -3.57 -6.81 -11.09
C ALA A 313 -2.84 -5.51 -11.50
N PRO A 314 -2.14 -4.81 -10.59
CA PRO A 314 -1.42 -3.59 -10.92
C PRO A 314 -0.44 -3.77 -12.09
N CYS A 315 0.27 -4.91 -12.14
CA CYS A 315 1.21 -5.20 -13.21
C CYS A 315 0.57 -5.33 -14.60
N THR A 316 -0.69 -5.75 -14.70
CA THR A 316 -1.45 -5.81 -15.96
C THR A 316 -2.12 -4.47 -16.26
N TYR A 317 -2.65 -3.79 -15.24
CA TYR A 317 -3.34 -2.51 -15.39
C TYR A 317 -2.42 -1.41 -15.90
N TYR A 318 -1.22 -1.27 -15.31
CA TYR A 318 -0.24 -0.24 -15.68
C TYR A 318 0.65 -0.63 -16.86
N CYS A 319 0.58 -1.88 -17.35
CA CYS A 319 1.26 -2.29 -18.56
C CYS A 319 0.47 -1.77 -19.77
N PRO A 320 1.04 -0.93 -20.65
CA PRO A 320 0.32 -0.44 -21.83
C PRO A 320 -0.09 -1.53 -22.83
N ILE A 321 0.53 -2.72 -22.75
CA ILE A 321 0.22 -3.89 -23.57
C ILE A 321 -0.86 -4.77 -22.90
N HIS A 322 -1.13 -4.55 -21.60
CA HIS A 322 -2.02 -5.34 -20.76
C HIS A 322 -1.65 -6.83 -20.66
N ILE A 323 -0.34 -7.13 -20.57
CA ILE A 323 0.15 -8.50 -20.39
C ILE A 323 -0.40 -9.08 -19.07
N PRO A 324 -1.03 -10.26 -19.06
CA PRO A 324 -1.57 -10.88 -17.86
C PRO A 324 -0.45 -11.55 -17.05
N THR A 325 0.42 -10.75 -16.45
CA THR A 325 1.63 -11.20 -15.74
C THR A 325 1.33 -12.12 -14.56
N VAL A 326 0.22 -11.93 -13.84
CA VAL A 326 -0.18 -12.85 -12.77
C VAL A 326 -0.49 -14.24 -13.30
N GLU A 327 -1.14 -14.32 -14.45
CA GLU A 327 -1.46 -15.59 -15.12
C GLU A 327 -0.19 -16.28 -15.63
N ARG A 328 0.72 -15.52 -16.23
CA ARG A 328 2.06 -16.00 -16.58
C ARG A 328 2.77 -16.64 -15.37
N LEU A 329 2.77 -15.95 -14.23
CA LEU A 329 3.43 -16.44 -13.01
C LEU A 329 2.68 -17.64 -12.39
N ARG A 330 1.36 -17.76 -12.58
CA ARG A 330 0.61 -18.97 -12.22
C ARG A 330 1.08 -20.16 -13.05
N LEU A 331 1.17 -20.02 -14.37
CA LEU A 331 1.66 -21.07 -15.27
C LEU A 331 3.09 -21.51 -14.90
N ILE A 332 3.98 -20.56 -14.56
CA ILE A 332 5.34 -20.87 -14.10
C ILE A 332 5.33 -21.70 -12.82
N ARG A 333 4.51 -21.33 -11.81
CA ARG A 333 4.37 -22.11 -10.57
C ARG A 333 3.83 -23.53 -10.79
N GLU A 334 2.99 -23.71 -11.81
CA GLU A 334 2.45 -25.02 -12.21
C GLU A 334 3.43 -25.85 -13.05
N GLY A 335 4.65 -25.35 -13.32
CA GLY A 335 5.62 -26.01 -14.19
C GLY A 335 5.28 -25.93 -15.68
N ARG A 336 4.27 -25.15 -16.06
CA ARG A 336 3.79 -24.97 -17.45
C ARG A 336 4.52 -23.81 -18.13
N ILE A 337 5.85 -23.91 -18.18
CA ILE A 337 6.74 -22.83 -18.65
C ILE A 337 6.48 -22.48 -20.13
N ASP A 338 6.30 -23.49 -20.98
CA ASP A 338 6.04 -23.29 -22.41
C ASP A 338 4.78 -22.46 -22.64
N GLU A 339 3.69 -22.81 -21.95
CA GLU A 339 2.41 -22.06 -22.01
C GLU A 339 2.55 -20.64 -21.44
N ALA A 340 3.36 -20.47 -20.39
CA ALA A 340 3.60 -19.16 -19.81
C ALA A 340 4.27 -18.19 -20.79
N TYR A 341 5.16 -18.71 -21.63
CA TYR A 341 5.91 -17.89 -22.59
C TYR A 341 5.20 -17.77 -23.93
N GLU A 342 4.47 -18.80 -24.37
CA GLU A 342 3.50 -18.68 -25.45
C GLU A 342 2.47 -17.59 -25.14
N LEU A 343 1.95 -17.54 -23.91
CA LEU A 343 1.06 -16.47 -23.45
C LEU A 343 1.68 -15.09 -23.64
N VAL A 344 2.93 -14.87 -23.22
CA VAL A 344 3.58 -13.55 -23.37
C VAL A 344 3.84 -13.21 -24.84
N LEU A 345 4.27 -14.18 -25.62
CA LEU A 345 4.50 -14.02 -27.06
C LEU A 345 3.20 -13.72 -27.81
N GLY A 346 2.05 -14.16 -27.30
CA GLY A 346 0.74 -13.73 -27.81
C GLY A 346 0.48 -12.23 -27.68
N TYR A 347 1.20 -11.50 -26.82
CA TYR A 347 1.00 -10.06 -26.59
C TYR A 347 2.08 -9.18 -27.24
N THR A 348 3.30 -9.69 -27.43
CA THR A 348 4.40 -8.92 -28.01
C THR A 348 5.49 -9.80 -28.65
N PRO A 349 6.08 -9.40 -29.78
CA PRO A 349 7.25 -10.06 -30.35
C PRO A 349 8.56 -9.75 -29.62
N LEU A 350 8.58 -8.70 -28.76
CA LEU A 350 9.79 -8.14 -28.14
C LEU A 350 9.82 -8.22 -26.59
N PRO A 351 9.46 -9.34 -25.94
CA PRO A 351 9.44 -9.44 -24.48
C PRO A 351 10.84 -9.23 -23.84
N ALA A 352 11.92 -9.67 -24.48
CA ALA A 352 13.26 -9.55 -23.91
C ALA A 352 13.88 -8.17 -24.20
N SER A 353 13.75 -7.67 -25.42
CA SER A 353 14.26 -6.34 -25.80
C SER A 353 13.51 -5.21 -25.10
N VAL A 354 12.19 -5.33 -24.99
CA VAL A 354 11.37 -4.28 -24.36
C VAL A 354 11.20 -4.50 -22.87
N CYS A 355 10.45 -5.54 -22.45
CA CYS A 355 10.18 -5.76 -21.03
C CYS A 355 11.45 -6.19 -20.26
N GLY A 356 12.35 -6.92 -20.91
CA GLY A 356 13.59 -7.43 -20.32
C GLY A 356 14.75 -6.44 -20.20
N ALA A 357 14.72 -5.33 -20.95
CA ALA A 357 15.88 -4.43 -21.08
C ALA A 357 15.55 -2.94 -20.96
N ILE A 358 14.70 -2.38 -21.83
CA ILE A 358 14.53 -0.91 -21.94
C ILE A 358 13.30 -0.35 -21.22
N CYS A 359 12.31 -1.19 -20.90
CA CYS A 359 11.08 -0.70 -20.27
C CYS A 359 11.39 -0.10 -18.88
N PRO A 360 10.82 1.06 -18.52
CA PRO A 360 10.92 1.58 -17.15
C PRO A 360 10.16 0.70 -16.13
N ASN A 361 9.38 -0.27 -16.60
CA ASN A 361 8.62 -1.23 -15.81
C ASN A 361 7.67 -0.57 -14.80
N LEU A 362 6.71 0.22 -15.31
CA LEU A 362 5.61 0.80 -14.51
C LEU A 362 4.84 -0.27 -13.70
N CYS A 363 4.80 -1.51 -14.21
CA CYS A 363 4.26 -2.67 -13.51
C CYS A 363 5.04 -3.04 -12.23
N MET A 364 6.35 -2.82 -12.19
CA MET A 364 7.20 -3.02 -11.02
C MET A 364 7.02 -1.89 -10.00
N GLU A 365 6.95 -0.64 -10.45
CA GLU A 365 6.71 0.53 -9.59
C GLU A 365 5.40 0.39 -8.81
N ASN A 366 4.35 -0.12 -9.46
CA ASN A 366 3.03 -0.28 -8.88
C ASN A 366 2.77 -1.68 -8.31
N CYS A 367 3.79 -2.56 -8.24
CA CYS A 367 3.62 -3.92 -7.73
C CYS A 367 3.25 -3.89 -6.24
N THR A 368 2.16 -4.54 -5.84
CA THR A 368 1.73 -4.59 -4.43
C THR A 368 2.81 -5.17 -3.50
N ARG A 369 3.69 -6.04 -4.00
CA ARG A 369 4.75 -6.67 -3.20
C ARG A 369 5.80 -5.67 -2.68
N THR A 370 5.86 -4.46 -3.21
CA THR A 370 6.70 -3.37 -2.65
C THR A 370 6.31 -3.03 -1.20
N GLY A 371 5.09 -3.34 -0.76
CA GLY A 371 4.68 -3.25 0.64
C GLY A 371 5.23 -4.34 1.57
N ILE A 372 6.01 -5.31 1.05
CA ILE A 372 6.62 -6.41 1.82
C ILE A 372 8.15 -6.35 1.71
N ASP A 373 8.71 -6.58 0.52
CA ASP A 373 10.17 -6.66 0.31
C ASP A 373 10.65 -5.99 -1.00
N GLY A 374 9.92 -6.17 -2.09
CA GLY A 374 10.29 -5.63 -3.39
C GLY A 374 9.37 -6.15 -4.50
N SER A 375 9.42 -5.53 -5.66
CA SER A 375 8.61 -5.92 -6.81
C SER A 375 9.01 -7.30 -7.35
N ILE A 376 8.18 -7.80 -8.28
CA ILE A 376 8.53 -8.95 -9.11
C ILE A 376 9.39 -8.44 -10.26
N GLU A 377 10.56 -9.04 -10.47
CA GLU A 377 11.57 -8.54 -11.40
C GLU A 377 11.21 -8.91 -12.85
N MET A 378 10.64 -7.94 -13.58
CA MET A 378 10.20 -8.15 -14.97
C MET A 378 11.36 -8.34 -15.94
N GLN A 379 12.56 -7.86 -15.60
CA GLN A 379 13.74 -8.06 -16.46
C GLN A 379 14.13 -9.54 -16.54
N ILE A 380 14.07 -10.27 -15.42
CA ILE A 380 14.35 -11.71 -15.37
C ILE A 380 13.33 -12.44 -16.23
N LEU A 381 12.04 -12.15 -16.02
CA LEU A 381 10.96 -12.77 -16.76
C LEU A 381 11.02 -12.43 -18.25
N GLY A 382 11.26 -11.17 -18.63
CA GLY A 382 11.35 -10.76 -20.04
C GLY A 382 12.44 -11.50 -20.80
N ARG A 383 13.65 -11.58 -20.22
CA ARG A 383 14.82 -12.22 -20.84
C ARG A 383 14.67 -13.73 -20.98
N ALA A 384 13.94 -14.38 -20.08
CA ALA A 384 13.70 -15.81 -20.13
C ALA A 384 13.01 -16.31 -21.42
N VAL A 385 12.29 -15.42 -22.13
CA VAL A 385 11.56 -15.76 -23.36
C VAL A 385 12.47 -15.82 -24.59
N ALA A 386 13.73 -15.39 -24.49
CA ALA A 386 14.61 -15.18 -25.64
C ALA A 386 14.72 -16.38 -26.60
N HIS A 387 14.67 -17.61 -26.08
CA HIS A 387 14.87 -18.84 -26.87
C HIS A 387 13.59 -19.56 -27.30
N PHE A 388 12.42 -18.98 -27.04
CA PHE A 388 11.13 -19.59 -27.39
C PHE A 388 10.75 -19.31 -28.85
N LYS A 389 10.08 -20.27 -29.49
CA LYS A 389 9.61 -20.15 -30.88
C LYS A 389 8.45 -19.16 -30.98
N ALA A 390 8.21 -18.68 -32.20
CA ALA A 390 7.01 -17.92 -32.49
C ALA A 390 5.73 -18.74 -32.18
N PRO A 391 4.64 -18.09 -31.73
CA PRO A 391 3.36 -18.74 -31.52
C PRO A 391 2.78 -19.25 -32.84
N ALA A 392 1.85 -20.20 -32.77
CA ALA A 392 1.21 -20.75 -33.96
C ALA A 392 0.36 -19.70 -34.69
N GLU A 393 0.48 -19.67 -36.01
CA GLU A 393 -0.32 -18.81 -36.89
C GLU A 393 -1.69 -19.46 -37.15
N ALA A 394 -2.77 -18.68 -37.06
CA ALA A 394 -4.07 -19.12 -37.52
C ALA A 394 -4.07 -19.30 -39.06
N PRO A 395 -4.98 -20.13 -39.61
CA PRO A 395 -5.08 -20.31 -41.06
C PRO A 395 -5.30 -18.97 -41.79
N PRO A 396 -4.68 -18.76 -42.96
CA PRO A 396 -4.83 -17.52 -43.72
C PRO A 396 -6.30 -17.19 -44.02
N ILE A 397 -6.72 -15.96 -43.71
CA ILE A 397 -8.10 -15.50 -43.94
C ILE A 397 -8.27 -14.70 -45.25
N GLY A 398 -7.20 -14.59 -46.05
CA GLY A 398 -7.21 -13.90 -47.35
C GLY A 398 -7.30 -12.37 -47.25
N LYS A 399 -6.95 -11.80 -46.11
CA LYS A 399 -6.91 -10.35 -45.86
C LYS A 399 -5.48 -9.87 -45.71
N ARG A 400 -5.22 -8.65 -46.18
CA ARG A 400 -3.86 -8.06 -46.22
C ARG A 400 -3.85 -6.67 -45.63
N VAL A 401 -2.84 -6.40 -44.80
CA VAL A 401 -2.66 -5.10 -44.14
C VAL A 401 -1.25 -4.57 -44.42
N ALA A 402 -1.16 -3.33 -44.88
CA ALA A 402 0.11 -2.63 -45.01
C ALA A 402 0.47 -1.93 -43.68
N VAL A 403 1.70 -2.08 -43.23
CA VAL A 403 2.24 -1.46 -42.01
C VAL A 403 3.44 -0.60 -42.41
N ILE A 404 3.31 0.72 -42.29
CA ILE A 404 4.34 1.67 -42.72
C ILE A 404 5.21 2.02 -41.51
N GLY A 405 6.44 1.50 -41.49
CA GLY A 405 7.39 1.62 -40.38
C GLY A 405 7.55 0.31 -39.61
N GLY A 406 8.79 -0.16 -39.52
CA GLY A 406 9.22 -1.38 -38.82
C GLY A 406 9.69 -1.12 -37.39
N GLY A 407 9.20 -0.08 -36.73
CA GLY A 407 9.45 0.20 -35.30
C GLY A 407 8.60 -0.67 -34.36
N PRO A 408 8.69 -0.50 -33.04
CA PRO A 408 7.97 -1.34 -32.06
C PRO A 408 6.46 -1.44 -32.31
N ALA A 409 5.80 -0.32 -32.62
CA ALA A 409 4.36 -0.31 -32.91
C ALA A 409 4.02 -1.14 -34.16
N GLY A 410 4.75 -0.93 -35.25
CA GLY A 410 4.55 -1.66 -36.51
C GLY A 410 4.88 -3.14 -36.38
N LEU A 411 5.97 -3.48 -35.67
CA LEU A 411 6.32 -4.88 -35.38
C LEU A 411 5.23 -5.57 -34.59
N ASN A 412 4.70 -4.97 -33.52
CA ASN A 412 3.64 -5.62 -32.75
C ASN A 412 2.32 -5.69 -33.53
N ALA A 413 1.96 -4.66 -34.29
CA ALA A 413 0.76 -4.71 -35.13
C ALA A 413 0.84 -5.87 -36.14
N ALA A 414 1.95 -5.99 -36.88
CA ALA A 414 2.16 -7.08 -37.82
C ALA A 414 2.18 -8.45 -37.14
N TRP A 415 2.78 -8.55 -35.95
CA TRP A 415 2.80 -9.77 -35.15
C TRP A 415 1.40 -10.26 -34.77
N GLN A 416 0.57 -9.37 -34.23
CA GLN A 416 -0.81 -9.70 -33.84
C GLN A 416 -1.67 -10.09 -35.06
N LEU A 417 -1.53 -9.36 -36.17
CA LEU A 417 -2.21 -9.66 -37.43
C LEU A 417 -1.81 -11.04 -37.97
N ALA A 418 -0.51 -11.35 -37.99
CA ALA A 418 0.02 -12.62 -38.47
C ALA A 418 -0.45 -13.81 -37.62
N ILE A 419 -0.47 -13.68 -36.28
CA ILE A 419 -1.05 -14.70 -35.38
C ILE A 419 -2.52 -14.96 -35.73
N ALA A 420 -3.27 -13.92 -36.10
CA ALA A 420 -4.67 -14.02 -36.48
C ALA A 420 -4.92 -14.51 -37.92
N GLY A 421 -3.87 -14.88 -38.68
CA GLY A 421 -3.97 -15.37 -40.06
C GLY A 421 -4.15 -14.27 -41.10
N ILE A 422 -3.82 -13.02 -40.78
CA ILE A 422 -3.85 -11.87 -41.69
C ILE A 422 -2.43 -11.62 -42.21
N GLU A 423 -2.29 -11.43 -43.52
CA GLU A 423 -1.00 -11.14 -44.14
C GLU A 423 -0.60 -9.69 -43.85
N ALA A 424 0.50 -9.50 -43.11
CA ALA A 424 1.03 -8.20 -42.75
C ALA A 424 2.26 -7.87 -43.59
N HIS A 425 2.20 -6.74 -44.32
CA HIS A 425 3.30 -6.24 -45.14
C HIS A 425 3.91 -5.01 -44.50
N ILE A 426 5.14 -5.14 -44.01
CA ILE A 426 5.87 -4.02 -43.41
C ILE A 426 6.66 -3.30 -44.50
N PHE A 427 6.48 -1.99 -44.60
CA PHE A 427 7.27 -1.10 -45.45
C PHE A 427 8.17 -0.25 -44.54
N GLU A 428 9.45 -0.62 -44.46
CA GLU A 428 10.46 0.05 -43.64
C GLU A 428 11.37 0.90 -44.55
N LYS A 429 11.54 2.18 -44.19
CA LYS A 429 12.36 3.12 -44.95
C LYS A 429 13.84 2.75 -44.92
N ASP A 430 14.33 2.25 -43.79
CA ASP A 430 15.73 1.91 -43.59
C ASP A 430 16.04 0.46 -44.00
N SER A 431 17.32 0.09 -43.95
CA SER A 431 17.81 -1.26 -44.32
C SER A 431 17.65 -2.31 -43.20
N ARG A 432 16.99 -1.96 -42.10
CA ARG A 432 16.76 -2.87 -40.96
C ARG A 432 15.50 -2.50 -40.18
N LEU A 433 14.86 -3.52 -39.63
CA LEU A 433 13.75 -3.37 -38.68
C LEU A 433 14.21 -2.81 -37.32
N GLY A 434 13.24 -2.30 -36.56
CA GLY A 434 13.36 -1.94 -35.16
C GLY A 434 13.21 -0.46 -34.82
N GLY A 435 13.13 0.41 -35.83
CA GLY A 435 13.01 1.85 -35.64
C GLY A 435 14.04 2.39 -34.64
N LYS A 436 13.63 3.28 -33.74
CA LYS A 436 14.52 3.88 -32.73
C LYS A 436 15.22 2.84 -31.82
N LEU A 437 14.61 1.67 -31.56
CA LEU A 437 15.26 0.64 -30.73
C LEU A 437 16.54 0.12 -31.39
N ALA A 438 16.47 -0.24 -32.67
CA ALA A 438 17.62 -0.70 -33.43
C ALA A 438 18.56 0.46 -33.79
N GLN A 439 18.03 1.66 -34.03
CA GLN A 439 18.78 2.77 -34.59
C GLN A 439 19.53 3.63 -33.56
N VAL A 440 18.94 3.85 -32.38
CA VAL A 440 19.32 4.96 -31.48
C VAL A 440 19.70 4.45 -30.09
N ILE A 441 19.00 3.44 -29.58
CA ILE A 441 19.21 2.94 -28.22
C ILE A 441 20.58 2.22 -28.13
N PRO A 442 21.47 2.59 -27.20
CA PRO A 442 22.78 1.95 -27.05
C PRO A 442 22.69 0.44 -26.79
N TRP A 443 23.67 -0.32 -27.30
CA TRP A 443 23.70 -1.78 -27.17
C TRP A 443 24.04 -2.25 -25.74
N GLU A 444 24.65 -1.38 -24.94
CA GLU A 444 24.89 -1.56 -23.51
C GLU A 444 23.57 -1.64 -22.74
N ARG A 445 22.53 -0.91 -23.18
CA ARG A 445 21.19 -0.95 -22.59
C ARG A 445 20.31 -2.03 -23.22
N LEU A 446 20.41 -2.21 -24.54
CA LEU A 446 19.69 -3.23 -25.30
C LEU A 446 20.68 -4.24 -25.89
N PRO A 447 20.99 -5.38 -25.24
CA PRO A 447 21.99 -6.30 -25.76
C PRO A 447 21.66 -6.78 -27.19
N GLN A 448 22.63 -6.63 -28.11
CA GLN A 448 22.43 -6.99 -29.52
C GLN A 448 22.06 -8.47 -29.70
N ALA A 449 22.64 -9.37 -28.89
CA ALA A 449 22.30 -10.80 -28.94
C ALA A 449 20.83 -11.09 -28.63
N ILE A 450 20.20 -10.30 -27.73
CA ILE A 450 18.77 -10.42 -27.43
C ILE A 450 17.97 -9.92 -28.62
N TRP A 451 18.32 -8.75 -29.15
CA TRP A 451 17.66 -8.13 -30.29
C TRP A 451 17.65 -9.05 -31.52
N ASP A 452 18.80 -9.62 -31.87
CA ASP A 452 18.97 -10.44 -33.08
C ASP A 452 18.11 -11.72 -33.01
N GLU A 453 18.01 -12.37 -31.84
CA GLU A 453 17.15 -13.54 -31.66
C GLU A 453 15.65 -13.21 -31.77
N GLU A 454 15.20 -12.08 -31.21
CA GLU A 454 13.79 -11.69 -31.29
C GLU A 454 13.39 -11.27 -32.72
N ILE A 455 14.27 -10.58 -33.46
CA ILE A 455 14.03 -10.25 -34.86
C ILE A 455 14.06 -11.49 -35.76
N LYS A 456 14.93 -12.45 -35.47
CA LYS A 456 14.94 -13.75 -36.15
C LYS A 456 13.63 -14.50 -35.93
N ARG A 457 13.12 -14.54 -34.70
CA ARG A 457 11.80 -15.11 -34.39
C ARG A 457 10.69 -14.35 -35.12
N PHE A 458 10.73 -13.03 -35.11
CA PHE A 458 9.76 -12.20 -35.81
C PHE A 458 9.68 -12.54 -37.31
N ARG A 459 10.83 -12.66 -37.97
CA ARG A 459 10.92 -13.00 -39.40
C ARG A 459 10.56 -14.45 -39.73
N SER A 460 10.41 -15.32 -38.72
CA SER A 460 10.03 -16.72 -38.96
C SER A 460 8.54 -16.92 -39.21
N MET A 461 7.72 -15.89 -38.96
CA MET A 461 6.28 -15.90 -39.24
C MET A 461 6.01 -15.88 -40.74
N SER A 462 5.20 -16.80 -41.23
CA SER A 462 4.88 -16.93 -42.65
C SER A 462 3.95 -15.85 -43.18
N ASN A 463 3.07 -15.30 -42.34
CA ASN A 463 2.16 -14.21 -42.70
C ASN A 463 2.79 -12.81 -42.60
N ILE A 464 4.11 -12.70 -42.37
CA ILE A 464 4.81 -11.41 -42.31
C ILE A 464 5.76 -11.28 -43.50
N THR A 465 5.50 -10.27 -44.34
CA THR A 465 6.40 -9.87 -45.42
C THR A 465 7.04 -8.53 -45.08
N VAL A 466 8.37 -8.43 -45.23
CA VAL A 466 9.12 -7.21 -44.91
C VAL A 466 9.76 -6.64 -46.16
N HIS A 467 9.43 -5.38 -46.46
CA HIS A 467 9.99 -4.56 -47.55
C HIS A 467 10.87 -3.47 -46.93
N GLU A 468 12.18 -3.70 -46.92
CA GLU A 468 13.18 -2.72 -46.45
C GLU A 468 13.52 -1.72 -47.55
N ASN A 469 14.16 -0.61 -47.18
CA ASN A 469 14.51 0.49 -48.09
C ASN A 469 13.30 1.05 -48.87
N SER A 470 12.12 0.99 -48.25
CA SER A 470 10.83 1.38 -48.82
C SER A 470 10.37 2.69 -48.18
N GLY A 471 10.83 3.81 -48.75
CA GLY A 471 10.34 5.14 -48.39
C GLY A 471 8.86 5.33 -48.75
N MET A 472 8.22 6.31 -48.11
CA MET A 472 6.81 6.61 -48.35
C MET A 472 6.66 8.00 -48.98
N ASP A 473 5.94 8.05 -50.10
CA ASP A 473 5.50 9.25 -50.81
C ASP A 473 3.99 9.15 -51.09
N PRO A 474 3.33 10.24 -51.53
CA PRO A 474 1.88 10.24 -51.77
C PRO A 474 1.41 9.14 -52.75
N ASP A 475 2.13 8.93 -53.86
CA ASP A 475 1.76 7.95 -54.89
C ASP A 475 1.84 6.50 -54.35
N THR A 476 2.89 6.21 -53.58
CA THR A 476 3.09 4.93 -52.92
C THR A 476 2.01 4.70 -51.87
N PHE A 477 1.68 5.72 -51.07
CA PHE A 477 0.61 5.60 -50.07
C PHE A 477 -0.75 5.32 -50.71
N GLU A 478 -1.10 6.05 -51.78
CA GLU A 478 -2.33 5.83 -52.53
C GLU A 478 -2.39 4.44 -53.19
N ARG A 479 -1.25 3.92 -53.66
CA ARG A 479 -1.15 2.53 -54.12
C ARG A 479 -1.46 1.55 -53.00
N LEU A 480 -0.88 1.72 -51.81
CA LEU A 480 -1.12 0.83 -50.67
C LEU A 480 -2.59 0.84 -50.23
N LEU A 481 -3.25 2.01 -50.21
CA LEU A 481 -4.68 2.11 -49.91
C LEU A 481 -5.59 1.30 -50.86
N ARG A 482 -5.17 1.18 -52.13
CA ARG A 482 -5.88 0.40 -53.15
C ARG A 482 -5.61 -1.10 -53.05
N GLU A 483 -4.37 -1.48 -52.77
CA GLU A 483 -3.93 -2.88 -52.76
C GLU A 483 -4.25 -3.63 -51.47
N PHE A 484 -4.32 -2.92 -50.34
CA PHE A 484 -4.51 -3.50 -49.01
C PHE A 484 -5.91 -3.19 -48.45
N ASP A 485 -6.39 -4.09 -47.57
CA ASP A 485 -7.67 -3.91 -46.90
C ASP A 485 -7.58 -2.73 -45.90
N TYR A 486 -6.45 -2.65 -45.18
CA TYR A 486 -6.15 -1.58 -44.22
C TYR A 486 -4.68 -1.14 -44.31
N VAL A 487 -4.41 0.08 -43.86
CA VAL A 487 -3.06 0.65 -43.73
C VAL A 487 -2.84 1.13 -42.30
N ILE A 488 -1.74 0.72 -41.69
CA ILE A 488 -1.29 1.15 -40.36
C ILE A 488 -0.05 2.03 -40.54
N ILE A 489 -0.12 3.27 -40.05
CA ILE A 489 0.99 4.23 -40.06
C ILE A 489 1.74 4.12 -38.73
N ALA A 490 2.96 3.61 -38.75
CA ALA A 490 3.83 3.38 -37.59
C ALA A 490 5.22 4.03 -37.76
N VAL A 491 5.28 5.14 -38.49
CA VAL A 491 6.54 5.83 -38.87
C VAL A 491 7.25 6.54 -37.72
N GLY A 492 6.61 6.67 -36.56
CA GLY A 492 7.16 7.35 -35.39
C GLY A 492 7.57 8.81 -35.65
N THR A 493 8.58 9.28 -34.92
CA THR A 493 9.12 10.65 -35.00
C THR A 493 10.57 10.62 -35.46
N HIS A 494 10.85 11.09 -36.67
CA HIS A 494 12.19 11.00 -37.28
C HIS A 494 12.75 12.36 -37.73
N GLN A 495 12.02 13.45 -37.51
CA GLN A 495 12.46 14.80 -37.83
C GLN A 495 12.82 15.55 -36.55
N PRO A 496 14.11 15.86 -36.30
CA PRO A 496 14.52 16.59 -35.11
C PRO A 496 13.90 17.99 -35.07
N ARG A 497 13.45 18.43 -33.89
CA ARG A 497 13.08 19.83 -33.69
C ARG A 497 14.33 20.71 -33.75
N ARG A 498 14.24 21.79 -34.53
CA ARG A 498 15.32 22.79 -34.65
C ARG A 498 14.86 24.10 -34.04
N LEU A 499 15.68 24.67 -33.16
CA LEU A 499 15.53 26.04 -32.69
C LEU A 499 16.36 26.97 -33.57
N THR A 500 15.86 28.18 -33.80
CA THR A 500 16.58 29.20 -34.55
C THR A 500 17.22 30.17 -33.55
N PHE A 501 18.54 30.14 -33.46
CA PHE A 501 19.36 31.09 -32.71
C PHE A 501 20.73 31.25 -33.40
N PRO A 502 21.48 32.35 -33.15
CA PRO A 502 22.81 32.51 -33.72
C PRO A 502 23.73 31.33 -33.39
N GLY A 503 24.32 30.68 -34.39
CA GLY A 503 25.16 29.51 -34.20
C GLY A 503 24.44 28.15 -34.13
N HIS A 504 23.11 28.11 -34.31
CA HIS A 504 22.35 26.85 -34.33
C HIS A 504 22.84 25.83 -35.38
N GLU A 505 23.48 26.28 -36.46
CA GLU A 505 24.11 25.45 -37.48
C GLU A 505 25.29 24.61 -36.97
N ARG A 506 25.86 24.96 -35.81
CA ARG A 506 26.95 24.24 -35.14
C ARG A 506 26.44 23.14 -34.21
N VAL A 507 25.13 23.06 -34.01
CA VAL A 507 24.52 22.16 -33.04
C VAL A 507 24.08 20.88 -33.74
N VAL A 508 24.56 19.74 -33.22
CA VAL A 508 24.28 18.42 -33.78
C VAL A 508 22.99 17.87 -33.17
N PRO A 509 22.01 17.42 -33.96
CA PRO A 509 20.83 16.76 -33.43
C PRO A 509 21.18 15.46 -32.72
N ALA A 510 20.61 15.24 -31.53
CA ALA A 510 20.85 14.05 -30.71
C ALA A 510 20.55 12.74 -31.47
N LEU A 511 19.48 12.73 -32.25
CA LEU A 511 19.08 11.56 -33.04
C LEU A 511 20.15 11.15 -34.06
N ASP A 512 20.77 12.14 -34.72
CA ASP A 512 21.80 11.91 -35.73
C ASP A 512 23.08 11.38 -35.07
N PHE A 513 23.50 12.01 -33.97
CA PHE A 513 24.65 11.57 -33.18
C PHE A 513 24.48 10.13 -32.67
N LEU A 514 23.35 9.79 -32.05
CA LEU A 514 23.13 8.46 -31.49
C LEU A 514 23.11 7.36 -32.57
N LYS A 515 22.60 7.68 -33.77
CA LYS A 515 22.66 6.76 -34.91
C LYS A 515 24.09 6.48 -35.35
N GLU A 516 24.92 7.53 -35.44
CA GLU A 516 26.34 7.41 -35.80
C GLU A 516 27.16 6.73 -34.71
N ALA A 517 26.91 7.06 -33.44
CA ALA A 517 27.59 6.46 -32.29
C ALA A 517 27.40 4.93 -32.23
N LYS A 518 26.23 4.45 -32.66
CA LYS A 518 25.90 3.02 -32.78
C LYS A 518 26.43 2.36 -34.06
N GLY A 519 26.88 3.16 -35.03
CA GLY A 519 27.44 2.71 -36.30
C GLY A 519 28.87 2.17 -36.18
N LYS A 520 29.45 1.75 -37.32
CA LYS A 520 30.86 1.32 -37.39
C LYS A 520 31.83 2.51 -37.42
N GLU A 521 31.41 3.61 -38.02
CA GLU A 521 32.13 4.88 -38.06
C GLU A 521 31.43 5.84 -37.11
N THR A 522 32.13 6.27 -36.07
CA THR A 522 31.58 7.11 -35.01
C THR A 522 31.97 8.57 -35.22
N MET A 523 31.09 9.49 -34.83
CA MET A 523 31.37 10.92 -34.85
C MET A 523 32.58 11.27 -33.97
N ASN A 524 33.46 12.14 -34.45
CA ASN A 524 34.54 12.70 -33.64
C ASN A 524 33.99 13.82 -32.76
N ILE A 525 34.12 13.69 -31.44
CA ILE A 525 33.63 14.65 -30.46
C ILE A 525 34.80 15.26 -29.68
N GLY A 526 34.63 16.50 -29.22
CA GLY A 526 35.62 17.16 -28.39
C GLY A 526 35.58 16.73 -26.92
N PRO A 527 36.59 17.11 -26.12
CA PRO A 527 36.67 16.73 -24.71
C PRO A 527 35.59 17.40 -23.84
N GLN A 528 35.06 18.56 -24.24
CA GLN A 528 33.96 19.24 -23.55
C GLN A 528 32.71 19.26 -24.43
N VAL A 529 31.62 18.72 -23.89
CA VAL A 529 30.35 18.55 -24.59
C VAL A 529 29.23 19.24 -23.82
N VAL A 530 28.36 19.93 -24.55
CA VAL A 530 27.10 20.46 -24.00
C VAL A 530 25.92 19.80 -24.71
N VAL A 531 24.92 19.36 -23.95
CA VAL A 531 23.67 18.81 -24.46
C VAL A 531 22.52 19.75 -24.09
N ILE A 532 21.88 20.34 -25.09
CA ILE A 532 20.68 21.18 -24.91
C ILE A 532 19.46 20.25 -24.82
N GLY A 533 18.91 20.13 -23.61
CA GLY A 533 17.79 19.25 -23.26
C GLY A 533 18.23 18.13 -22.31
N ALA A 534 17.63 18.08 -21.11
CA ALA A 534 18.00 17.15 -20.04
C ALA A 534 16.91 16.07 -19.79
N GLY A 535 16.42 15.47 -20.87
CA GLY A 535 15.54 14.28 -20.84
C GLY A 535 16.32 12.96 -20.95
N ASN A 536 15.62 11.82 -21.01
CA ASN A 536 16.25 10.49 -21.13
C ASN A 536 17.16 10.37 -22.36
N VAL A 537 16.73 10.92 -23.51
CA VAL A 537 17.56 10.96 -24.73
C VAL A 537 18.82 11.80 -24.52
N GLY A 538 18.73 12.91 -23.78
CA GLY A 538 19.90 13.72 -23.42
C GLY A 538 20.89 12.96 -22.55
N CYS A 539 20.40 12.12 -21.64
CA CYS A 539 21.23 11.24 -20.82
C CYS A 539 21.90 10.14 -21.66
N ASP A 540 21.19 9.56 -22.64
CA ASP A 540 21.78 8.62 -23.60
C ASP A 540 22.90 9.29 -24.41
N VAL A 541 22.68 10.52 -24.90
CA VAL A 541 23.73 11.32 -25.59
C VAL A 541 24.92 11.54 -24.67
N ALA A 542 24.71 11.85 -23.39
CA ALA A 542 25.78 12.05 -22.45
C ALA A 542 26.62 10.78 -22.21
N CYS A 543 25.96 9.63 -22.02
CA CYS A 543 26.63 8.35 -21.85
C CYS A 543 27.46 7.98 -23.09
N GLU A 544 26.89 8.14 -24.28
CA GLU A 544 27.60 7.88 -25.54
C GLU A 544 28.75 8.86 -25.78
N ALA A 545 28.59 10.13 -25.39
CA ALA A 545 29.67 11.10 -25.45
C ALA A 545 30.85 10.69 -24.54
N TYR A 546 30.59 10.24 -23.32
CA TYR A 546 31.65 9.69 -22.46
C TYR A 546 32.30 8.45 -23.06
N ARG A 547 31.52 7.53 -23.63
CA ARG A 547 32.02 6.32 -24.32
C ARG A 547 32.96 6.68 -25.49
N LEU A 548 32.68 7.77 -26.20
CA LEU A 548 33.47 8.28 -27.32
C LEU A 548 34.60 9.24 -26.91
N GLY A 549 34.88 9.40 -25.60
CA GLY A 549 36.07 10.09 -25.10
C GLY A 549 35.85 11.52 -24.61
N ALA A 550 34.61 11.98 -24.43
CA ALA A 550 34.35 13.23 -23.72
C ALA A 550 34.89 13.16 -22.28
N GLN A 551 35.50 14.24 -21.80
CA GLN A 551 36.00 14.37 -20.43
C GLN A 551 35.01 15.10 -19.53
N GLN A 552 34.20 15.99 -20.11
CA GLN A 552 33.20 16.77 -19.41
C GLN A 552 31.93 16.88 -20.26
N VAL A 553 30.79 16.43 -19.72
CA VAL A 553 29.48 16.58 -20.36
C VAL A 553 28.55 17.38 -19.46
N THR A 554 27.99 18.47 -20.01
CA THR A 554 27.00 19.31 -19.31
C THR A 554 25.66 19.26 -20.03
N LEU A 555 24.62 18.79 -19.36
CA LEU A 555 23.25 18.86 -19.84
C LEU A 555 22.60 20.15 -19.33
N VAL A 556 22.06 20.95 -20.25
CA VAL A 556 21.39 22.22 -19.94
C VAL A 556 19.91 22.13 -20.28
N ASP A 557 19.05 22.68 -19.44
CA ASP A 557 17.61 22.73 -19.69
C ASP A 557 16.98 24.02 -19.16
N ILE A 558 15.93 24.49 -19.83
CA ILE A 558 15.15 25.66 -19.41
C ILE A 558 14.29 25.36 -18.19
N GLN A 559 13.96 24.09 -17.95
CA GLN A 559 13.14 23.62 -16.84
C GLN A 559 13.92 22.59 -16.01
N LYS A 560 13.32 22.17 -14.89
CA LYS A 560 13.87 21.06 -14.11
C LYS A 560 13.98 19.81 -15.03
N PRO A 561 15.13 19.12 -15.07
CA PRO A 561 15.36 17.97 -15.93
C PRO A 561 14.23 16.94 -15.87
N LEU A 562 13.73 16.54 -17.03
CA LEU A 562 12.69 15.51 -17.18
C LEU A 562 13.27 14.09 -17.15
N ALA A 563 14.60 13.94 -17.18
CA ALA A 563 15.24 12.64 -17.08
C ALA A 563 14.96 11.96 -15.72
N PHE A 564 14.71 10.66 -15.75
CA PHE A 564 14.43 9.85 -14.58
C PHE A 564 15.01 8.44 -14.72
N GLY A 565 15.00 7.68 -13.64
CA GLY A 565 15.39 6.27 -13.65
C GLY A 565 16.87 6.04 -14.01
N LYS A 566 17.11 4.86 -14.60
CA LYS A 566 18.46 4.35 -14.85
C LYS A 566 19.27 5.21 -15.82
N GLU A 567 18.59 5.86 -16.76
CA GLU A 567 19.21 6.74 -17.75
C GLU A 567 19.90 7.92 -17.06
N LYS A 568 19.20 8.56 -16.11
CA LYS A 568 19.76 9.66 -15.34
C LYS A 568 20.90 9.18 -14.43
N GLU A 569 20.68 8.08 -13.70
CA GLU A 569 21.67 7.49 -12.79
C GLU A 569 22.97 7.13 -13.53
N ALA A 570 22.87 6.56 -14.73
CA ALA A 570 24.02 6.19 -15.56
C ALA A 570 24.82 7.43 -16.00
N ALA A 571 24.14 8.49 -16.44
CA ALA A 571 24.80 9.74 -16.82
C ALA A 571 25.49 10.41 -15.62
N GLU A 572 24.84 10.46 -14.46
CA GLU A 572 25.42 11.00 -13.22
C GLU A 572 26.63 10.18 -12.75
N ALA A 573 26.57 8.84 -12.85
CA ALA A 573 27.68 7.95 -12.50
C ALA A 573 28.93 8.16 -13.37
N LEU A 574 28.75 8.59 -14.63
CA LEU A 574 29.83 8.97 -15.54
C LEU A 574 30.33 10.42 -15.33
N GLY A 575 29.70 11.18 -14.43
CA GLY A 575 30.10 12.54 -14.08
C GLY A 575 29.35 13.65 -14.84
N ALA A 576 28.23 13.34 -15.50
CA ALA A 576 27.44 14.32 -16.22
C ALA A 576 26.89 15.41 -15.28
N GLN A 577 27.01 16.68 -15.68
CA GLN A 577 26.52 17.82 -14.90
C GLN A 577 25.18 18.33 -15.44
N PHE A 578 24.18 18.45 -14.57
CA PHE A 578 22.86 18.98 -14.93
C PHE A 578 22.75 20.44 -14.50
N ARG A 579 22.48 21.36 -15.44
CA ARG A 579 22.31 22.78 -15.17
C ARG A 579 20.95 23.28 -15.64
N TRP A 580 20.20 23.86 -14.72
CA TRP A 580 18.89 24.47 -14.99
C TRP A 580 18.59 25.55 -13.94
N PRO A 581 17.78 26.57 -14.26
CA PRO A 581 17.29 26.91 -15.60
C PRO A 581 18.42 27.55 -16.44
N VAL A 582 18.57 27.12 -17.70
CA VAL A 582 19.52 27.67 -18.67
C VAL A 582 18.81 27.88 -20.01
N VAL A 583 18.79 29.12 -20.50
CA VAL A 583 18.28 29.47 -21.83
C VAL A 583 19.46 29.74 -22.76
N THR A 584 19.48 29.08 -23.92
CA THR A 584 20.52 29.28 -24.94
C THR A 584 20.29 30.57 -25.70
N LYS A 585 21.29 31.46 -25.72
CA LYS A 585 21.29 32.69 -26.53
C LYS A 585 21.95 32.46 -27.88
N GLU A 586 23.14 31.89 -27.89
CA GLU A 586 23.90 31.56 -29.10
C GLU A 586 24.89 30.42 -28.85
N VAL A 587 25.40 29.82 -29.93
CA VAL A 587 26.49 28.83 -29.88
C VAL A 587 27.66 29.33 -30.72
N THR A 588 28.82 29.50 -30.09
CA THR A 588 30.05 29.99 -30.73
C THR A 588 31.05 28.85 -30.95
N THR A 589 32.25 29.17 -31.41
CA THR A 589 33.37 28.20 -31.48
C THR A 589 33.88 27.79 -30.10
N ASP A 590 33.63 28.62 -29.08
CA ASP A 590 34.16 28.40 -27.73
C ASP A 590 33.16 27.64 -26.84
N GLY A 591 31.88 27.58 -27.22
CA GLY A 591 30.85 26.82 -26.52
C GLY A 591 29.45 27.43 -26.62
N LEU A 592 28.61 27.10 -25.63
CA LEU A 592 27.24 27.59 -25.51
C LEU A 592 27.21 28.88 -24.68
N VAL A 593 26.60 29.94 -25.21
CA VAL A 593 26.40 31.21 -24.49
C VAL A 593 24.96 31.28 -23.99
N THR A 594 24.77 31.51 -22.70
CA THR A 594 23.46 31.66 -22.07
C THR A 594 22.85 33.05 -22.33
N ASP A 595 21.55 33.20 -22.06
CA ASP A 595 20.87 34.50 -22.06
C ASP A 595 21.44 35.50 -21.03
N SER A 596 21.97 35.01 -19.92
CA SER A 596 22.70 35.78 -18.92
C SER A 596 24.11 36.21 -19.35
N GLY A 597 24.60 35.75 -20.52
CA GLY A 597 25.93 36.06 -21.04
C GLY A 597 27.05 35.17 -20.49
N GLU A 598 26.72 34.09 -19.77
CA GLU A 598 27.69 33.09 -19.32
C GLU A 598 28.11 32.19 -20.50
N LEU A 599 29.41 31.93 -20.65
CA LEU A 599 29.94 30.93 -21.58
C LEU A 599 30.09 29.58 -20.87
N ILE A 600 29.45 28.55 -21.41
CA ILE A 600 29.67 27.15 -21.05
C ILE A 600 30.59 26.54 -22.10
N PRO A 601 31.89 26.31 -21.79
CA PRO A 601 32.86 25.84 -22.78
C PRO A 601 32.50 24.48 -23.36
N ALA A 602 32.49 24.38 -24.69
CA ALA A 602 32.20 23.14 -25.39
C ALA A 602 32.78 23.17 -26.81
N GLN A 603 33.44 22.08 -27.21
CA GLN A 603 33.85 21.89 -28.60
C GLN A 603 32.77 21.16 -29.41
N THR A 604 31.83 20.50 -28.74
CA THR A 604 30.69 19.83 -29.38
C THR A 604 29.41 20.16 -28.63
N VAL A 605 28.37 20.58 -29.35
CA VAL A 605 27.07 20.91 -28.79
C VAL A 605 26.00 20.05 -29.45
N PHE A 606 25.23 19.32 -28.64
CA PHE A 606 24.10 18.52 -29.08
C PHE A 606 22.77 19.19 -28.71
N ILE A 607 21.71 18.90 -29.48
CA ILE A 607 20.34 19.31 -29.14
C ILE A 607 19.40 18.10 -29.08
N SER A 608 18.68 17.97 -27.97
CA SER A 608 17.81 16.85 -27.61
C SER A 608 16.46 17.35 -27.08
N ILE A 609 15.78 18.21 -27.84
CA ILE A 609 14.48 18.82 -27.46
C ILE A 609 13.25 18.09 -28.05
N GLY A 610 13.45 16.85 -28.50
CA GLY A 610 12.42 15.99 -29.08
C GLY A 610 12.37 16.00 -30.61
N ASP A 611 11.72 14.98 -31.14
CA ASP A 611 11.51 14.75 -32.57
C ASP A 611 10.02 14.88 -32.91
N VAL A 612 9.73 15.16 -34.18
CA VAL A 612 8.37 15.24 -34.73
C VAL A 612 8.18 14.27 -35.90
N PRO A 613 6.93 13.91 -36.24
CA PRO A 613 6.65 13.05 -37.37
C PRO A 613 6.95 13.76 -38.71
N SER A 614 7.46 13.01 -39.68
CA SER A 614 7.59 13.48 -41.07
C SER A 614 6.47 12.87 -41.90
N LEU A 615 5.51 13.70 -42.32
CA LEU A 615 4.23 13.26 -42.87
C LEU A 615 3.92 13.79 -44.29
N PRO A 616 4.88 14.01 -45.21
CA PRO A 616 4.58 14.57 -46.53
C PRO A 616 3.79 13.62 -47.45
N PHE A 617 3.69 12.34 -47.07
CA PHE A 617 2.99 11.30 -47.82
C PHE A 617 1.50 11.16 -47.44
N LEU A 618 1.02 11.85 -46.40
CA LEU A 618 -0.34 11.70 -45.93
C LEU A 618 -1.36 12.24 -46.95
N PRO A 619 -2.46 11.52 -47.19
CA PRO A 619 -3.56 12.04 -47.99
C PRO A 619 -4.39 13.07 -47.21
N GLU A 620 -5.17 13.89 -47.92
CA GLU A 620 -6.09 14.85 -47.31
C GLU A 620 -7.18 14.19 -46.43
N SER A 621 -7.47 12.90 -46.65
CA SER A 621 -8.44 12.15 -45.84
C SER A 621 -7.98 11.90 -44.41
N VAL A 622 -6.70 12.03 -44.10
CA VAL A 622 -6.12 11.82 -42.76
C VAL A 622 -5.89 13.16 -42.06
N GLN A 623 -6.71 13.44 -41.05
CA GLN A 623 -6.61 14.66 -40.25
C GLN A 623 -5.38 14.67 -39.35
N THR A 624 -4.78 15.84 -39.22
CA THR A 624 -3.65 16.10 -38.31
C THR A 624 -3.98 17.22 -37.33
N LEU A 625 -3.31 17.21 -36.17
CA LEU A 625 -3.33 18.26 -35.17
C LEU A 625 -2.01 19.03 -35.18
N GLN A 626 -2.09 20.35 -35.11
CA GLN A 626 -0.91 21.21 -34.97
C GLN A 626 -0.56 21.39 -33.50
N VAL A 627 0.56 20.82 -33.06
CA VAL A 627 1.04 20.93 -31.67
C VAL A 627 2.51 21.28 -31.64
N GLY A 628 2.85 22.44 -31.08
CA GLY A 628 4.22 22.92 -30.97
C GLY A 628 4.92 23.03 -32.33
N GLY A 629 4.23 23.59 -33.32
CA GLY A 629 4.76 23.83 -34.67
C GLY A 629 4.92 22.60 -35.56
N ALA A 630 4.35 21.45 -35.17
CA ALA A 630 4.42 20.22 -35.94
C ALA A 630 3.06 19.52 -36.05
N SER A 631 2.89 18.77 -37.14
CA SER A 631 1.71 17.97 -37.45
C SER A 631 1.78 16.59 -36.79
N TRP A 632 0.75 16.21 -36.05
CA TRP A 632 0.58 14.89 -35.44
C TRP A 632 -0.70 14.24 -35.96
N ILE A 633 -0.72 12.93 -36.18
CA ILE A 633 -1.92 12.27 -36.72
C ILE A 633 -2.99 12.22 -35.63
N LYS A 634 -4.21 12.64 -35.98
CA LYS A 634 -5.36 12.55 -35.08
C LYS A 634 -6.01 11.17 -35.20
N THR A 635 -6.24 10.53 -34.07
CA THR A 635 -6.86 9.21 -33.97
C THR A 635 -7.95 9.17 -32.89
N ASP A 636 -8.81 8.16 -32.97
CA ASP A 636 -9.70 7.77 -31.89
C ASP A 636 -9.03 6.77 -30.91
N PRO A 637 -9.69 6.33 -29.82
CA PRO A 637 -9.11 5.37 -28.88
C PRO A 637 -8.76 3.98 -29.45
N SER A 638 -9.23 3.64 -30.66
CA SER A 638 -8.88 2.43 -31.40
C SER A 638 -7.73 2.62 -32.39
N HIS A 639 -7.10 3.82 -32.36
CA HIS A 639 -6.04 4.26 -33.27
C HIS A 639 -6.52 4.51 -34.71
N ARG A 640 -7.83 4.60 -34.93
CA ARG A 640 -8.39 4.88 -36.26
C ARG A 640 -8.31 6.37 -36.57
N THR A 641 -7.89 6.69 -37.79
CA THR A 641 -7.85 8.07 -38.27
C THR A 641 -9.21 8.52 -38.80
N SER A 642 -9.30 9.72 -39.37
CA SER A 642 -10.49 10.16 -40.10
C SER A 642 -10.79 9.36 -41.37
N ASP A 643 -9.82 8.57 -41.87
CA ASP A 643 -10.04 7.61 -42.95
C ASP A 643 -10.33 6.22 -42.37
N ALA A 644 -11.44 5.62 -42.78
CA ALA A 644 -11.91 4.34 -42.29
C ALA A 644 -10.99 3.15 -42.66
N LYS A 645 -10.06 3.31 -43.60
CA LYS A 645 -9.05 2.28 -43.92
C LYS A 645 -7.71 2.51 -43.23
N VAL A 646 -7.50 3.65 -42.58
CA VAL A 646 -6.19 4.06 -42.07
C VAL A 646 -6.19 4.16 -40.55
N LEU A 647 -5.21 3.49 -39.94
CA LEU A 647 -4.89 3.59 -38.52
C LEU A 647 -3.49 4.19 -38.36
N ALA A 648 -3.20 4.81 -37.22
CA ALA A 648 -1.87 5.34 -36.91
C ALA A 648 -1.49 4.98 -35.47
N VAL A 649 -0.27 4.51 -35.24
CA VAL A 649 0.15 3.96 -33.94
C VAL A 649 1.54 4.42 -33.52
N GLY A 650 1.70 4.61 -32.21
CA GLY A 650 2.98 4.92 -31.57
C GLY A 650 3.33 6.39 -31.66
N ASP A 651 4.64 6.69 -31.76
CA ASP A 651 5.16 8.06 -31.65
C ASP A 651 4.58 9.05 -32.69
N VAL A 652 3.96 8.56 -33.77
CA VAL A 652 3.33 9.41 -34.81
C VAL A 652 2.09 10.16 -34.31
N GLU A 653 1.41 9.62 -33.29
CA GLU A 653 0.24 10.22 -32.65
C GLU A 653 0.67 11.18 -31.53
N LYS A 654 1.60 10.72 -30.70
CA LYS A 654 2.18 11.45 -29.57
C LYS A 654 3.46 10.74 -29.10
N PRO A 655 4.45 11.45 -28.53
CA PRO A 655 5.62 10.81 -27.93
C PRO A 655 5.23 9.88 -26.78
N GLY A 656 5.86 8.71 -26.68
CA GLY A 656 5.63 7.76 -25.60
C GLY A 656 6.79 6.82 -25.32
N LEU A 657 6.55 5.83 -24.46
CA LEU A 657 7.49 4.74 -24.18
C LEU A 657 7.42 3.67 -25.27
N ALA A 658 8.46 2.82 -25.37
CA ALA A 658 8.44 1.67 -26.27
C ALA A 658 7.27 0.71 -26.00
N THR A 659 6.85 0.57 -24.73
CA THR A 659 5.67 -0.21 -24.36
C THR A 659 4.35 0.42 -24.79
N ASP A 660 4.26 1.75 -24.84
CA ASP A 660 3.07 2.45 -25.37
C ASP A 660 2.95 2.18 -26.87
N ALA A 661 4.07 2.22 -27.60
CA ALA A 661 4.12 1.88 -29.02
C ALA A 661 3.68 0.43 -29.27
N LEU A 662 4.20 -0.54 -28.50
CA LEU A 662 3.74 -1.93 -28.58
C LEU A 662 2.24 -2.06 -28.28
N GLY A 663 1.75 -1.39 -27.23
CA GLY A 663 0.34 -1.39 -26.84
C GLY A 663 -0.56 -0.85 -27.95
N ALA A 664 -0.20 0.30 -28.54
CA ALA A 664 -0.93 0.91 -29.65
C ALA A 664 -0.98 -0.02 -30.88
N GLY A 665 0.15 -0.64 -31.23
CA GLY A 665 0.22 -1.63 -32.31
C GLY A 665 -0.73 -2.83 -32.07
N LYS A 666 -0.81 -3.31 -30.82
CA LYS A 666 -1.73 -4.39 -30.45
C LYS A 666 -3.19 -3.96 -30.58
N VAL A 667 -3.57 -2.80 -30.04
CA VAL A 667 -4.95 -2.29 -30.10
C VAL A 667 -5.41 -2.08 -31.55
N ALA A 668 -4.55 -1.50 -32.40
CA ALA A 668 -4.87 -1.30 -33.82
C ALA A 668 -5.09 -2.64 -34.55
N ALA A 669 -4.23 -3.63 -34.29
CA ALA A 669 -4.39 -4.97 -34.86
C ALA A 669 -5.68 -5.65 -34.36
N GLU A 670 -5.96 -5.62 -33.06
CA GLU A 670 -7.19 -6.19 -32.48
C GLU A 670 -8.44 -5.53 -33.05
N THR A 671 -8.40 -4.22 -33.31
CA THR A 671 -9.48 -3.48 -33.95
C THR A 671 -9.74 -3.98 -35.37
N ILE A 672 -8.69 -4.11 -36.18
CA ILE A 672 -8.78 -4.65 -37.55
C ILE A 672 -9.28 -6.11 -37.53
N ILE A 673 -8.75 -6.94 -36.63
CA ILE A 673 -9.14 -8.35 -36.49
C ILE A 673 -10.63 -8.46 -36.14
N ALA A 674 -11.12 -7.63 -35.22
CA ALA A 674 -12.53 -7.61 -34.84
C ALA A 674 -13.42 -7.22 -36.04
N GLU A 675 -13.08 -6.16 -36.75
CA GLU A 675 -13.83 -5.69 -37.92
C GLU A 675 -13.88 -6.74 -39.04
N ILE A 676 -12.75 -7.37 -39.37
CA ILE A 676 -12.70 -8.43 -40.37
C ILE A 676 -13.57 -9.63 -39.97
N LYS A 677 -13.67 -9.93 -38.67
CA LYS A 677 -14.53 -10.99 -38.13
C LYS A 677 -15.99 -10.57 -37.97
N GLY A 678 -16.35 -9.31 -38.27
CA GLY A 678 -17.69 -8.78 -38.07
C GLY A 678 -18.09 -8.63 -36.60
N ALA A 679 -17.12 -8.49 -35.70
CA ALA A 679 -17.31 -8.30 -34.27
C ALA A 679 -16.87 -6.89 -33.85
N PRO A 680 -17.49 -6.29 -32.81
CA PRO A 680 -17.01 -5.03 -32.26
C PRO A 680 -15.69 -5.26 -31.50
N TYR A 681 -14.75 -4.31 -31.62
CA TYR A 681 -13.57 -4.27 -30.75
C TYR A 681 -14.00 -3.98 -29.30
N VAL A 682 -13.47 -4.75 -28.36
CA VAL A 682 -13.73 -4.58 -26.92
C VAL A 682 -12.42 -4.16 -26.24
N PRO A 683 -12.31 -2.90 -25.79
CA PRO A 683 -11.11 -2.45 -25.10
C PRO A 683 -10.97 -3.10 -23.72
N PHE A 684 -9.74 -3.13 -23.21
CA PHE A 684 -9.47 -3.53 -21.83
C PHE A 684 -10.25 -2.65 -20.85
N SER A 685 -11.09 -3.27 -20.01
CA SER A 685 -12.05 -2.56 -19.13
C SER A 685 -11.95 -2.92 -17.65
N LYS A 686 -11.06 -3.87 -17.29
CA LYS A 686 -10.91 -4.32 -15.90
C LYS A 686 -10.40 -3.18 -15.01
N GLN A 687 -11.06 -2.99 -13.88
CA GLN A 687 -10.66 -2.00 -12.88
C GLN A 687 -9.45 -2.50 -12.08
N LEU A 688 -8.59 -1.58 -11.64
CA LEU A 688 -7.47 -1.91 -10.76
C LEU A 688 -7.98 -2.49 -9.43
N ILE A 689 -7.44 -3.62 -9.00
CA ILE A 689 -7.74 -4.15 -7.66
C ILE A 689 -7.24 -3.19 -6.57
N PRO A 690 -8.10 -2.76 -5.63
CA PRO A 690 -7.65 -1.90 -4.53
C PRO A 690 -6.62 -2.64 -3.65
N GLN A 691 -5.50 -1.99 -3.33
CA GLN A 691 -4.47 -2.61 -2.48
C GLN A 691 -5.02 -3.07 -1.12
N ARG A 692 -5.97 -2.33 -0.54
CA ARG A 692 -6.66 -2.68 0.71
C ARG A 692 -7.45 -4.00 0.66
N ALA A 693 -7.76 -4.50 -0.53
CA ALA A 693 -8.44 -5.79 -0.70
C ALA A 693 -7.46 -6.98 -0.61
N LEU A 694 -6.16 -6.72 -0.59
CA LEU A 694 -5.11 -7.73 -0.57
C LEU A 694 -4.57 -7.89 0.86
N THR A 695 -4.54 -9.13 1.35
CA THR A 695 -4.00 -9.43 2.68
C THR A 695 -2.54 -9.86 2.59
N ILE A 696 -1.64 -8.89 2.74
CA ILE A 696 -0.18 -9.11 2.63
C ILE A 696 0.47 -9.66 3.90
N THR A 697 -0.25 -9.69 5.02
CA THR A 697 0.27 -10.11 6.34
C THR A 697 0.66 -11.58 6.42
N HIS A 698 0.22 -12.40 5.45
CA HIS A 698 0.61 -13.81 5.32
C HIS A 698 2.04 -14.01 4.81
N TYR A 699 2.69 -12.94 4.33
CA TYR A 699 3.98 -13.04 3.65
C TYR A 699 5.11 -12.43 4.48
N ASN A 700 6.17 -13.22 4.69
CA ASN A 700 7.41 -12.72 5.26
C ASN A 700 8.28 -12.06 4.17
N PRO A 701 9.02 -10.99 4.52
CA PRO A 701 10.06 -10.45 3.64
C PRO A 701 11.08 -11.53 3.26
N SER A 702 11.49 -11.53 1.99
CA SER A 702 12.47 -12.46 1.42
C SER A 702 13.44 -11.73 0.51
N GLU A 703 14.58 -12.35 0.21
CA GLU A 703 15.50 -11.82 -0.79
C GLU A 703 14.86 -11.77 -2.19
N ARG A 704 15.37 -10.88 -3.04
CA ARG A 704 14.88 -10.78 -4.42
C ARG A 704 15.31 -12.02 -5.19
N GLY A 705 14.34 -12.80 -5.65
CA GLY A 705 14.60 -13.98 -6.48
C GLY A 705 15.44 -13.66 -7.71
N SER A 706 16.32 -14.58 -8.08
CA SER A 706 17.19 -14.51 -9.25
C SER A 706 16.70 -15.34 -10.44
N THR A 707 15.70 -16.20 -10.24
CA THR A 707 15.14 -17.10 -11.27
C THR A 707 13.66 -16.84 -11.53
N GLU A 708 13.11 -17.32 -12.66
CA GLU A 708 11.68 -17.15 -12.96
C GLU A 708 10.79 -17.87 -11.94
N ALA A 709 11.21 -19.05 -11.48
CA ALA A 709 10.49 -19.83 -10.48
C ALA A 709 10.39 -19.07 -9.15
N GLU A 710 11.50 -18.52 -8.66
CA GLU A 710 11.52 -17.72 -7.44
C GLU A 710 10.64 -16.47 -7.58
N GLN A 711 10.66 -15.80 -8.74
CA GLN A 711 9.77 -14.67 -9.01
C GLN A 711 8.29 -15.08 -9.04
N ALA A 712 7.98 -16.27 -9.56
CA ALA A 712 6.63 -16.80 -9.62
C ALA A 712 6.09 -17.16 -8.23
N ASP A 713 6.90 -17.83 -7.41
CA ASP A 713 6.57 -18.16 -6.02
C ASP A 713 6.33 -16.91 -5.17
N ARG A 714 7.14 -15.87 -5.41
CA ARG A 714 7.00 -14.55 -4.79
C ARG A 714 5.74 -13.79 -5.24
N CYS A 715 5.10 -14.11 -6.35
CA CYS A 715 3.93 -13.34 -6.80
C CYS A 715 2.80 -13.38 -5.74
N LEU A 716 2.14 -12.25 -5.43
CA LEU A 716 0.94 -12.23 -4.57
C LEU A 716 -0.33 -12.71 -5.29
N SER A 717 -0.26 -12.84 -6.62
CA SER A 717 -1.39 -13.15 -7.48
C SER A 717 -2.58 -12.21 -7.29
N CYS A 718 -2.32 -10.90 -7.25
CA CYS A 718 -3.35 -9.88 -7.10
C CYS A 718 -4.52 -10.11 -8.08
N ALA A 719 -5.74 -10.11 -7.56
CA ALA A 719 -6.98 -10.35 -8.31
C ALA A 719 -7.13 -11.77 -8.92
N THR A 720 -6.23 -12.72 -8.66
CA THR A 720 -6.32 -14.09 -9.20
C THR A 720 -6.10 -15.13 -8.12
N CYS A 721 -7.00 -16.11 -8.03
CA CYS A 721 -6.98 -17.13 -6.99
C CYS A 721 -5.71 -18.00 -7.10
N ARG A 722 -5.06 -18.25 -5.97
CA ARG A 722 -3.90 -19.17 -5.87
C ARG A 722 -4.26 -20.60 -5.52
N ASP A 723 -5.54 -20.90 -5.36
CA ASP A 723 -6.02 -22.20 -4.86
C ASP A 723 -5.40 -22.62 -3.52
N CYS A 724 -5.20 -21.66 -2.60
CA CYS A 724 -4.48 -21.89 -1.35
C CYS A 724 -5.35 -22.49 -0.22
N HIS A 725 -6.65 -22.72 -0.44
CA HIS A 725 -7.60 -23.25 0.55
C HIS A 725 -7.75 -22.47 1.88
N LEU A 726 -7.11 -21.30 2.02
CA LEU A 726 -7.20 -20.48 3.25
C LEU A 726 -8.64 -20.05 3.56
N CYS A 727 -9.42 -19.70 2.53
CA CYS A 727 -10.80 -19.27 2.69
C CYS A 727 -11.74 -20.40 3.13
N GLU A 728 -11.47 -21.65 2.74
CA GLU A 728 -12.17 -22.84 3.26
C GLU A 728 -11.78 -23.09 4.72
N THR A 729 -10.48 -23.05 5.00
CA THR A 729 -9.93 -23.34 6.33
C THR A 729 -10.39 -22.35 7.40
N ILE A 730 -10.45 -21.05 7.07
CA ILE A 730 -10.84 -20.01 8.03
C ILE A 730 -12.36 -19.91 8.25
N CYS A 731 -13.16 -20.55 7.40
CA CYS A 731 -14.61 -20.40 7.43
C CYS A 731 -15.20 -21.06 8.69
N PRO A 732 -15.75 -20.29 9.66
CA PRO A 732 -16.16 -20.84 10.95
C PRO A 732 -17.36 -21.77 10.85
N THR A 733 -18.14 -21.67 9.77
CA THR A 733 -19.35 -22.47 9.53
C THR A 733 -19.16 -23.50 8.41
N GLY A 734 -17.97 -23.60 7.81
CA GLY A 734 -17.73 -24.48 6.67
C GLY A 734 -18.62 -24.17 5.46
N ALA A 735 -18.91 -22.88 5.23
CA ALA A 735 -19.73 -22.41 4.12
C ALA A 735 -18.96 -22.26 2.80
N ILE A 736 -17.65 -22.05 2.87
CA ILE A 736 -16.81 -21.96 1.66
C ILE A 736 -16.38 -23.35 1.26
N SER A 737 -16.48 -23.68 -0.03
CA SER A 737 -15.96 -24.93 -0.59
C SER A 737 -15.41 -24.73 -2.00
N ARG A 738 -14.37 -25.48 -2.34
CA ARG A 738 -13.81 -25.54 -3.70
C ARG A 738 -14.61 -26.52 -4.57
N ARG A 739 -14.88 -26.14 -5.81
CA ARG A 739 -15.52 -26.97 -6.84
C ARG A 739 -14.62 -27.07 -8.06
N ASP A 740 -14.24 -28.29 -8.44
CA ASP A 740 -13.58 -28.54 -9.72
C ASP A 740 -14.56 -28.33 -10.88
N ILE A 741 -14.07 -27.69 -11.95
CA ILE A 741 -14.80 -27.49 -13.19
C ILE A 741 -14.00 -28.18 -14.30
N GLU A 742 -14.61 -29.17 -14.94
CA GLU A 742 -14.09 -29.76 -16.17
C GLU A 742 -14.87 -29.19 -17.35
N ALA A 743 -14.22 -28.32 -18.13
CA ALA A 743 -14.80 -27.76 -19.35
C ALA A 743 -13.81 -27.94 -20.51
N GLY A 744 -14.22 -28.65 -21.57
CA GLY A 744 -13.43 -28.78 -22.80
C GLY A 744 -12.06 -29.46 -22.65
N GLY A 745 -11.85 -30.29 -21.62
CA GLY A 745 -10.57 -30.94 -21.35
C GLY A 745 -9.57 -30.10 -20.53
N GLN A 746 -9.93 -28.86 -20.16
CA GLN A 746 -9.17 -28.06 -19.20
C GLN A 746 -9.79 -28.20 -17.80
N ARG A 747 -8.95 -28.56 -16.82
CA ARG A 747 -9.31 -28.54 -15.39
C ARG A 747 -9.18 -27.12 -14.88
N SER A 748 -10.27 -26.57 -14.36
CA SER A 748 -10.33 -25.30 -13.64
C SER A 748 -11.01 -25.53 -12.30
N PHE A 749 -11.11 -24.49 -11.48
CA PHE A 749 -11.81 -24.56 -10.20
C PHE A 749 -12.49 -23.24 -9.90
N GLU A 750 -13.50 -23.30 -9.03
CA GLU A 750 -14.07 -22.14 -8.38
C GLU A 750 -14.26 -22.37 -6.89
N TYR A 751 -14.46 -21.29 -6.14
CA TYR A 751 -14.87 -21.37 -4.77
C TYR A 751 -16.30 -20.84 -4.63
N ILE A 752 -17.14 -21.58 -3.94
CA ILE A 752 -18.55 -21.25 -3.70
C ILE A 752 -18.79 -21.00 -2.22
N SER A 753 -19.78 -20.14 -1.93
CA SER A 753 -20.28 -19.90 -0.58
C SER A 753 -21.70 -20.47 -0.45
N ASP A 754 -21.85 -21.53 0.34
CA ASP A 754 -23.16 -22.11 0.69
C ASP A 754 -23.98 -21.10 1.49
N GLU A 755 -25.08 -20.64 0.91
CA GLU A 755 -25.96 -19.65 1.51
C GLU A 755 -26.62 -20.11 2.81
N ASN A 756 -26.87 -21.41 2.97
CA ASN A 756 -27.53 -21.95 4.15
C ASN A 756 -26.61 -22.01 5.37
N LYS A 757 -25.28 -21.94 5.14
CA LYS A 757 -24.25 -21.95 6.18
C LYS A 757 -23.55 -20.60 6.36
N CYS A 758 -23.50 -19.79 5.32
CA CYS A 758 -22.75 -18.54 5.33
C CYS A 758 -23.44 -17.50 6.22
N ILE A 759 -22.70 -16.98 7.20
CA ILE A 759 -23.21 -15.95 8.13
C ILE A 759 -22.78 -14.53 7.76
N GLY A 760 -22.13 -14.34 6.60
CA GLY A 760 -21.70 -13.03 6.10
C GLY A 760 -20.60 -12.35 6.94
N CYS A 761 -19.79 -13.11 7.68
CA CYS A 761 -18.79 -12.56 8.61
C CYS A 761 -17.59 -11.87 7.93
N GLY A 762 -17.29 -12.17 6.67
CA GLY A 762 -16.21 -11.53 5.92
C GLY A 762 -14.83 -12.20 6.02
N PHE A 763 -14.62 -13.20 6.87
CA PHE A 763 -13.28 -13.79 7.07
C PHE A 763 -12.64 -14.35 5.80
N CYS A 764 -13.42 -14.89 4.87
CA CYS A 764 -12.92 -15.33 3.56
C CYS A 764 -12.31 -14.17 2.75
N ALA A 765 -12.88 -12.97 2.84
CA ALA A 765 -12.37 -11.75 2.22
C ALA A 765 -11.16 -11.20 2.98
N ASP A 766 -11.27 -11.05 4.31
CA ASP A 766 -10.22 -10.47 5.14
C ASP A 766 -8.93 -11.31 5.15
N THR A 767 -9.04 -12.63 5.00
CA THR A 767 -7.84 -13.50 4.94
C THR A 767 -7.25 -13.62 3.54
N CYS A 768 -7.98 -13.24 2.48
CA CYS A 768 -7.59 -13.59 1.13
C CYS A 768 -6.35 -12.79 0.68
N PRO A 769 -5.20 -13.46 0.39
CA PRO A 769 -4.01 -12.74 -0.05
C PRO A 769 -4.19 -12.08 -1.43
N CYS A 770 -5.09 -12.61 -2.25
CA CYS A 770 -5.29 -12.21 -3.64
C CYS A 770 -6.45 -11.22 -3.83
N GLY A 771 -7.22 -10.91 -2.79
CA GLY A 771 -8.40 -10.03 -2.87
C GLY A 771 -9.50 -10.48 -3.84
N ILE A 772 -9.67 -11.80 -4.00
CA ILE A 772 -10.67 -12.42 -4.89
C ILE A 772 -12.05 -12.60 -4.26
N TRP A 773 -12.22 -12.27 -2.98
CA TRP A 773 -13.50 -12.33 -2.28
C TRP A 773 -13.99 -10.92 -2.04
N GLN A 774 -15.16 -10.59 -2.59
CA GLN A 774 -15.85 -9.32 -2.34
C GLN A 774 -17.06 -9.54 -1.45
N ILE A 775 -17.26 -8.69 -0.45
CA ILE A 775 -18.44 -8.73 0.41
C ILE A 775 -19.47 -7.77 -0.15
N ASN A 776 -20.49 -8.30 -0.81
CA ASN A 776 -21.58 -7.51 -1.33
C ASN A 776 -22.63 -7.31 -0.23
N PRO A 777 -23.02 -6.06 0.09
CA PRO A 777 -24.29 -5.83 0.75
C PRO A 777 -25.41 -6.21 -0.22
N PHE A 778 -26.43 -6.92 0.29
CA PHE A 778 -27.66 -7.14 -0.47
C PHE A 778 -28.47 -5.84 -0.61
#